data_AF-A0A846DM90-F1
#
_entry.id   AF-A0A846DM90-F1
#
_cell.length_a   1.000
_cell.length_b   1.000
_cell.length_c   1.000
_cell.angle_alpha   90.00
_cell.angle_beta   90.00
_cell.angle_gamma   90.00
#
_symmetry.space_group_name_H-M   'P 1'
#
loop_
_entity.id
_entity.type
_entity.pdbx_description
1 polymer ?
#
loop_
_entity_poly.entity_id
_entity_poly.type
_entity_poly.pdbx_seq_one_letter_code
_entity_poly.pdbx_strand_id
1 'polypeptide(L)'
;AILAAAAQVGHGEYPAHVHPRQAGDGEARCQPESFEYEIGVFIVEDPLVSYSSTELSLSSTASDNDNLTSVSFREGSEHTFSASNVKQLLVWNDGKIFQITGLVNNNEANIQQIGIGNFPQDAVSTDQINLYRDSAIYLNSFKFQLKLDSTLPAILPPKPDESTFFLDTPYPVVKILLKEISPSENTQETLIYYEQFKSVRLEKVKIQVKVENSQDVQLRNDNSVLNPKTPFQPFGNNPKVGSGFYFANREISTKKLDSIAINIEWMGLPQDFATHYQAYNSTEVIPKAITNDSFKASLKLFNNRSRVVIESSQSIFTQEDNTLSNKIHLNYQIPGYSLDTSSYETDTDDPFEQSRYFQLELASPDFAFAHDLYPVVLNKVALSTNDDLKSLTVYPPYTPEVKAISLDYTASEEIDLKNPPNQPHSSQIFQLHPFGYADIQTLNQDNQYYLLPNYHEEGSLYIGIRNLQPPQNISILFQMIPGSGNGELTPPQIHWSYLSGNSWQEFKNTEMLSDSTNGLVDSGIIRLSIPEGATSQHNLLPSGLHWLRATVTENAAAIPDTLDIKTQAVRATFVNQGNAADHLSKPLPANSIQGFVTRDPAINTVQQPYSSFGGKPKEDNRAFTMRVSERLRHKQRAITAWDYERLVLEHFPQIYKVKCITSAAGNHNPGDAKVTVVVIPDVANTAPFFPLEPKAPLYLLKEIQVYLQNYTSPFVQIVVKNPRYKPIQYKVGIRFLAGSDQGYYLNQLNEDIKRFLSPWAYEAQAYITFGSSIHNSSVIHFIEKRSYVDYVGYLKLIEQVPIKAGSQGKSDIYYRVIPSNLAQVQHPDSILVSAPQHIIYLMGTENSYDEEDFEGIGYMRIFNEDFVVS
;
A
#
# COMPACT_ATOMS: atom_id res chain seq x y z
N ALA A 1 -5.61 1.59 1.83
CA ALA A 1 -6.68 0.90 1.09
C ALA A 1 -7.54 1.95 0.39
N ILE A 2 -8.15 1.59 -0.72
CA ILE A 2 -9.15 2.39 -1.43
C ILE A 2 -10.49 1.67 -1.29
N LEU A 3 -11.51 2.36 -0.79
CA LEU A 3 -12.85 1.83 -0.67
C LEU A 3 -13.72 2.48 -1.74
N ALA A 4 -14.23 1.69 -2.68
CA ALA A 4 -15.24 2.15 -3.62
C ALA A 4 -16.59 1.67 -3.10
N ALA A 5 -17.47 2.60 -2.81
CA ALA A 5 -18.78 2.31 -2.25
C ALA A 5 -19.86 2.84 -3.18
N ALA A 6 -20.96 2.12 -3.33
CA ALA A 6 -22.14 2.58 -4.06
C ALA A 6 -22.89 3.75 -3.37
N ALA A 7 -22.25 4.45 -2.44
CA ALA A 7 -22.82 5.58 -1.72
C ALA A 7 -22.54 6.89 -2.47
N GLN A 8 -23.32 7.17 -3.52
CA GLN A 8 -23.41 8.53 -4.05
C GLN A 8 -24.03 9.46 -3.00
N VAL A 9 -23.47 10.66 -2.89
CA VAL A 9 -24.04 11.81 -2.17
C VAL A 9 -24.43 12.82 -3.26
N GLY A 10 -25.73 13.14 -3.29
CA GLY A 10 -26.50 13.69 -4.42
C GLY A 10 -25.87 14.75 -5.34
N HIS A 11 -26.24 14.63 -6.62
CA HIS A 11 -26.15 15.66 -7.64
C HIS A 11 -27.33 16.64 -7.51
N GLY A 12 -27.05 17.91 -7.26
CA GLY A 12 -27.98 19.00 -7.58
C GLY A 12 -27.55 19.65 -8.90
N GLU A 13 -28.37 19.54 -9.96
CA GLU A 13 -28.13 20.30 -11.19
C GLU A 13 -28.48 21.78 -11.01
N TYR A 14 -27.52 22.65 -11.31
CA TYR A 14 -27.81 24.00 -11.80
C TYR A 14 -27.80 23.97 -13.34
N PRO A 15 -28.72 24.69 -14.01
CA PRO A 15 -28.83 24.64 -15.46
C PRO A 15 -27.54 25.14 -16.13
N ALA A 16 -27.10 24.37 -17.13
CA ALA A 16 -25.98 24.70 -17.99
C ALA A 16 -26.15 26.11 -18.58
N HIS A 17 -25.34 27.06 -18.14
CA HIS A 17 -24.82 28.23 -18.89
C HIS A 17 -24.12 29.21 -17.94
N VAL A 18 -22.91 28.90 -17.46
CA VAL A 18 -21.94 29.94 -17.06
C VAL A 18 -20.53 29.47 -17.43
N HIS A 19 -19.84 30.26 -18.25
CA HIS A 19 -18.44 30.05 -18.63
C HIS A 19 -17.54 29.85 -17.40
N PRO A 20 -16.64 28.84 -17.37
CA PRO A 20 -15.68 28.74 -16.29
C PRO A 20 -14.64 29.85 -16.42
N ARG A 21 -14.63 30.77 -15.46
CA ARG A 21 -13.46 31.61 -15.19
C ARG A 21 -12.37 30.73 -14.61
N GLN A 22 -11.16 30.90 -15.14
CA GLN A 22 -9.92 30.27 -14.71
C GLN A 22 -9.74 30.31 -13.18
N ALA A 23 -9.69 29.12 -12.57
CA ALA A 23 -8.95 28.81 -11.35
C ALA A 23 -8.12 27.56 -11.74
N GLY A 24 -6.79 27.60 -11.81
CA GLY A 24 -5.88 27.79 -10.69
C GLY A 24 -5.57 26.40 -10.13
N ASP A 25 -4.38 25.86 -10.43
CA ASP A 25 -3.89 24.55 -9.99
C ASP A 25 -4.29 24.22 -8.55
N GLY A 26 -5.09 23.18 -8.38
CA GLY A 26 -5.53 22.70 -7.07
C GLY A 26 -6.35 21.43 -7.23
N GLU A 27 -5.86 20.34 -6.66
CA GLU A 27 -6.54 19.04 -6.59
C GLU A 27 -8.01 19.24 -6.20
N ALA A 28 -8.97 18.74 -6.99
CA ALA A 28 -10.39 18.77 -6.66
C ALA A 28 -10.70 17.77 -5.52
N ARG A 29 -10.13 18.01 -4.34
CA ARG A 29 -10.36 17.24 -3.13
C ARG A 29 -11.51 17.89 -2.36
N CYS A 30 -12.63 17.21 -2.25
CA CYS A 30 -13.69 17.57 -1.30
C CYS A 30 -13.07 17.52 0.11
N GLN A 31 -12.98 18.66 0.79
CA GLN A 31 -12.51 18.70 2.18
C GLN A 31 -13.72 18.57 3.12
N PRO A 32 -13.76 17.53 3.97
CA PRO A 32 -14.84 17.37 4.93
C PRO A 32 -14.79 18.50 5.98
N GLU A 33 -15.95 18.80 6.58
CA GLU A 33 -16.06 19.75 7.68
C GLU A 33 -15.22 19.29 8.89
N SER A 34 -15.25 17.99 9.17
CA SER A 34 -14.40 17.34 10.16
C SER A 34 -14.02 15.92 9.74
N PHE A 35 -12.86 15.48 10.21
CA PHE A 35 -12.36 14.11 10.08
C PHE A 35 -11.85 13.64 11.43
N GLU A 36 -12.45 12.56 11.94
CA GLU A 36 -12.08 11.92 13.19
C GLU A 36 -11.74 10.46 12.94
N TYR A 37 -10.78 9.93 13.70
CA TYR A 37 -10.43 8.52 13.66
C TYR A 37 -10.24 7.95 15.06
N GLU A 38 -10.68 6.72 15.25
CA GLU A 38 -10.61 6.00 16.52
C GLU A 38 -10.18 4.56 16.29
N ILE A 39 -9.49 3.98 17.28
CA ILE A 39 -9.11 2.57 17.29
C ILE A 39 -9.69 1.94 18.56
N GLY A 40 -10.43 0.85 18.43
CA GLY A 40 -11.04 0.23 19.60
C GLY A 40 -12.10 -0.82 19.27
N VAL A 41 -13.03 -0.97 20.21
CA VAL A 41 -14.21 -1.83 20.05
C VAL A 41 -15.42 -0.94 19.82
N PHE A 42 -16.17 -1.20 18.74
CA PHE A 42 -17.31 -0.37 18.36
C PHE A 42 -18.59 -1.21 18.29
N ILE A 43 -19.67 -0.68 18.87
CA ILE A 43 -21.03 -1.19 18.68
C ILE A 43 -21.67 -0.32 17.59
N VAL A 44 -22.20 -0.96 16.55
CA VAL A 44 -22.70 -0.28 15.34
C VAL A 44 -24.15 -0.60 15.01
N GLU A 45 -24.85 -1.32 15.89
CA GLU A 45 -26.27 -1.64 15.81
C GLU A 45 -26.88 -1.55 17.22
N ASP A 46 -28.18 -1.28 17.28
CA ASP A 46 -28.93 -1.34 18.53
C ASP A 46 -29.04 -2.78 19.07
N PRO A 47 -29.20 -2.96 20.40
CA PRO A 47 -29.38 -4.28 20.97
C PRO A 47 -30.67 -4.95 20.46
N LEU A 48 -30.60 -6.25 20.22
CA LEU A 48 -31.78 -7.08 19.91
C LEU A 48 -32.75 -7.12 21.08
N VAL A 49 -32.19 -7.28 22.28
CA VAL A 49 -32.90 -7.35 23.56
C VAL A 49 -31.99 -6.75 24.63
N SER A 50 -32.58 -5.98 25.52
CA SER A 50 -31.90 -5.48 26.73
C SER A 50 -32.51 -6.16 27.94
N TYR A 51 -31.68 -6.90 28.67
CA TYR A 51 -32.05 -7.57 29.91
C TYR A 51 -31.72 -6.69 31.11
N SER A 52 -32.46 -6.82 32.20
CA SER A 52 -32.04 -6.24 33.48
C SER A 52 -30.84 -7.00 34.05
N SER A 53 -29.91 -6.30 34.70
CA SER A 53 -28.74 -6.89 35.37
C SER A 53 -29.12 -7.92 36.45
N THR A 54 -30.36 -7.88 36.93
CA THR A 54 -30.90 -8.85 37.90
C THR A 54 -31.47 -10.12 37.27
N GLU A 55 -31.71 -10.15 35.95
CA GLU A 55 -32.36 -11.28 35.26
C GLU A 55 -31.38 -12.38 34.86
N LEU A 56 -30.11 -12.05 34.68
CA LEU A 56 -29.08 -12.99 34.25
C LEU A 56 -28.06 -13.25 35.37
N SER A 57 -27.52 -14.46 35.41
CA SER A 57 -26.40 -14.84 36.26
C SER A 57 -25.32 -15.56 35.45
N LEU A 58 -24.05 -15.24 35.75
CA LEU A 58 -22.90 -15.90 35.17
C LEU A 58 -22.39 -16.99 36.13
N SER A 59 -21.97 -18.13 35.60
CA SER A 59 -21.39 -19.23 36.37
C SER A 59 -20.06 -19.71 35.76
N SER A 60 -19.09 -20.02 36.61
CA SER A 60 -17.83 -20.67 36.25
C SER A 60 -17.89 -22.16 36.56
N THR A 61 -17.20 -22.96 35.74
CA THR A 61 -16.94 -24.39 36.03
C THR A 61 -15.57 -24.61 36.71
N ALA A 62 -14.75 -23.55 36.84
CA ALA A 62 -13.43 -23.57 37.47
C ALA A 62 -13.40 -22.75 38.76
N SER A 63 -12.49 -23.11 39.67
CA SER A 63 -12.25 -22.44 40.97
C SER A 63 -11.65 -21.02 40.85
N ASP A 64 -11.33 -20.58 39.63
CA ASP A 64 -10.90 -19.22 39.33
C ASP A 64 -12.08 -18.46 38.70
N ASN A 65 -12.56 -17.42 39.39
CA ASN A 65 -13.74 -16.60 39.03
C ASN A 65 -13.63 -15.84 37.69
N ASP A 66 -12.49 -15.91 36.99
CA ASP A 66 -12.25 -15.13 35.78
C ASP A 66 -12.70 -15.83 34.47
N ASN A 67 -12.88 -17.16 34.49
CA ASN A 67 -13.31 -17.92 33.31
C ASN A 67 -14.77 -18.36 33.45
N LEU A 68 -15.68 -17.43 33.18
CA LEU A 68 -17.11 -17.68 33.12
C LEU A 68 -17.43 -18.53 31.88
N THR A 69 -18.16 -19.63 32.08
CA THR A 69 -18.43 -20.63 31.02
C THR A 69 -19.90 -20.79 30.69
N SER A 70 -20.81 -20.38 31.58
CA SER A 70 -22.24 -20.36 31.30
C SER A 70 -22.95 -19.12 31.82
N VAL A 71 -24.09 -18.83 31.20
CA VAL A 71 -25.03 -17.76 31.57
C VAL A 71 -26.42 -18.37 31.69
N SER A 72 -27.16 -17.97 32.72
CA SER A 72 -28.52 -18.46 32.96
C SER A 72 -29.50 -17.35 33.34
N PHE A 73 -30.75 -17.49 32.93
CA PHE A 73 -31.85 -16.65 33.39
C PHE A 73 -32.27 -17.08 34.80
N ARG A 74 -32.48 -16.10 35.69
CA ARG A 74 -32.97 -16.34 37.05
C ARG A 74 -34.43 -16.77 37.05
N GLU A 75 -34.81 -17.46 38.12
CA GLU A 75 -36.17 -17.97 38.34
C GLU A 75 -37.19 -16.81 38.34
N GLY A 76 -38.15 -16.83 37.41
CA GLY A 76 -39.17 -15.79 37.22
C GLY A 76 -38.96 -14.84 36.04
N SER A 77 -37.88 -14.97 35.26
CA SER A 77 -37.72 -14.23 34.00
C SER A 77 -38.69 -14.73 32.91
N GLU A 78 -39.25 -13.81 32.11
CA GLU A 78 -40.06 -14.14 30.93
C GLU A 78 -39.20 -14.48 29.71
N HIS A 79 -37.87 -14.31 29.79
CA HIS A 79 -36.93 -14.54 28.71
C HIS A 79 -36.33 -15.95 28.74
N THR A 80 -36.07 -16.51 27.55
CA THR A 80 -35.43 -17.81 27.37
C THR A 80 -34.41 -17.75 26.23
N PHE A 81 -33.40 -18.61 26.28
CA PHE A 81 -32.50 -18.83 25.16
C PHE A 81 -33.11 -19.81 24.16
N SER A 82 -32.83 -19.57 22.89
CA SER A 82 -33.29 -20.33 21.74
C SER A 82 -32.13 -20.57 20.77
N ALA A 83 -32.28 -21.49 19.82
CA ALA A 83 -31.22 -21.84 18.89
C ALA A 83 -30.69 -20.64 18.07
N SER A 84 -31.53 -19.60 17.84
CA SER A 84 -31.12 -18.36 17.17
C SER A 84 -30.16 -17.49 18.01
N ASN A 85 -30.04 -17.75 19.31
CA ASN A 85 -29.12 -17.01 20.17
C ASN A 85 -27.68 -17.52 20.07
N VAL A 86 -27.43 -18.70 19.50
CA VAL A 86 -26.06 -19.19 19.29
C VAL A 86 -25.31 -18.24 18.33
N LYS A 87 -24.06 -17.91 18.66
CA LYS A 87 -23.18 -16.89 18.08
C LYS A 87 -23.47 -15.45 18.47
N GLN A 88 -24.66 -15.12 19.00
CA GLN A 88 -24.97 -13.77 19.46
C GLN A 88 -24.05 -13.36 20.62
N LEU A 89 -23.92 -12.04 20.80
CA LEU A 89 -22.98 -11.42 21.73
C LEU A 89 -23.74 -10.77 22.89
N LEU A 90 -23.39 -11.12 24.11
CA LEU A 90 -23.84 -10.46 25.32
C LEU A 90 -22.79 -9.43 25.74
N VAL A 91 -23.20 -8.17 25.88
CA VAL A 91 -22.36 -7.11 26.44
C VAL A 91 -22.83 -6.84 27.87
N TRP A 92 -21.91 -7.02 28.80
CA TRP A 92 -22.15 -6.85 30.22
C TRP A 92 -21.92 -5.40 30.66
N ASN A 93 -22.40 -5.05 31.86
CA ASN A 93 -22.30 -3.69 32.40
C ASN A 93 -20.86 -3.24 32.73
N ASP A 94 -19.91 -4.18 32.85
CA ASP A 94 -18.48 -3.92 33.01
C ASP A 94 -17.71 -3.89 31.67
N GLY A 95 -18.43 -3.89 30.54
CA GLY A 95 -17.87 -3.85 29.20
C GLY A 95 -17.36 -5.19 28.68
N LYS A 96 -17.47 -6.29 29.44
CA LYS A 96 -17.12 -7.63 28.96
C LYS A 96 -18.10 -8.09 27.88
N ILE A 97 -17.55 -8.75 26.87
CA ILE A 97 -18.29 -9.23 25.69
C ILE A 97 -18.18 -10.75 25.67
N PHE A 98 -19.33 -11.42 25.73
CA PHE A 98 -19.44 -12.87 25.74
C PHE A 98 -20.17 -13.36 24.49
N GLN A 99 -19.59 -14.30 23.76
CA GLN A 99 -20.28 -15.00 22.69
C GLN A 99 -21.01 -16.22 23.24
N ILE A 100 -22.28 -16.41 22.86
CA ILE A 100 -23.02 -17.64 23.15
C ILE A 100 -22.54 -18.75 22.21
N THR A 101 -21.88 -19.78 22.74
CA THR A 101 -21.26 -20.85 21.95
C THR A 101 -22.17 -22.07 21.78
N GLY A 102 -23.17 -22.24 22.64
CA GLY A 102 -24.14 -23.32 22.58
C GLY A 102 -25.16 -23.22 23.69
N LEU A 103 -26.24 -24.01 23.61
CA LEU A 103 -27.28 -24.05 24.65
C LEU A 103 -27.13 -25.29 25.51
N VAL A 104 -27.33 -25.14 26.81
CA VAL A 104 -27.48 -26.26 27.75
C VAL A 104 -28.95 -26.63 27.85
N ASN A 105 -29.82 -25.63 28.02
CA ASN A 105 -31.28 -25.74 28.00
C ASN A 105 -31.90 -24.36 27.67
N ASN A 106 -33.22 -24.22 27.73
CA ASN A 106 -33.88 -22.94 27.39
C ASN A 106 -33.59 -21.80 28.38
N ASN A 107 -33.02 -22.09 29.56
CA ASN A 107 -32.70 -21.10 30.57
C ASN A 107 -31.19 -20.94 30.79
N GLU A 108 -30.36 -21.75 30.14
CA GLU A 108 -28.90 -21.75 30.32
C GLU A 108 -28.16 -21.97 29.01
N ALA A 109 -27.16 -21.12 28.75
CA ALA A 109 -26.31 -21.16 27.58
C ALA A 109 -24.82 -21.16 27.95
N ASN A 110 -24.02 -21.84 27.16
CA ASN A 110 -22.56 -21.78 27.23
C ASN A 110 -22.09 -20.48 26.58
N ILE A 111 -21.12 -19.84 27.21
CA ILE A 111 -20.54 -18.58 26.76
C ILE A 111 -19.01 -18.65 26.73
N GLN A 112 -18.42 -17.79 25.90
CA GLN A 112 -16.99 -17.55 25.85
C GLN A 112 -16.74 -16.05 25.85
N GLN A 113 -15.89 -15.55 26.74
CA GLN A 113 -15.47 -14.15 26.69
C GLN A 113 -14.57 -13.93 25.47
N ILE A 114 -14.96 -12.99 24.60
CA ILE A 114 -14.26 -12.68 23.35
C ILE A 114 -13.56 -11.32 23.38
N GLY A 115 -13.88 -10.47 24.34
CA GLY A 115 -13.27 -9.15 24.47
C GLY A 115 -13.79 -8.34 25.65
N ILE A 116 -13.20 -7.18 25.83
CA ILE A 116 -13.65 -6.13 26.75
C ILE A 116 -13.61 -4.83 25.94
N GLY A 117 -14.75 -4.16 25.84
CA GLY A 117 -14.86 -2.86 25.18
C GLY A 117 -14.93 -1.73 26.20
N ASN A 118 -14.23 -0.62 25.92
CA ASN A 118 -14.49 0.65 26.59
C ASN A 118 -15.60 1.36 25.81
N PHE A 119 -16.84 1.17 26.24
CA PHE A 119 -18.00 1.76 25.61
C PHE A 119 -18.39 3.08 26.32
N PRO A 120 -18.99 4.05 25.59
CA PRO A 120 -19.63 5.20 26.23
C PRO A 120 -20.65 4.72 27.28
N GLN A 121 -20.80 5.43 28.41
CA GLN A 121 -21.75 5.02 29.47
C GLN A 121 -23.19 4.85 28.96
N ASP A 122 -23.56 5.58 27.91
CA ASP A 122 -24.89 5.52 27.30
C ASP A 122 -25.15 4.17 26.60
N ALA A 123 -24.09 3.50 26.13
CA ALA A 123 -24.18 2.18 25.49
C ALA A 123 -24.14 1.02 26.52
N VAL A 124 -23.69 1.30 27.74
CA VAL A 124 -23.54 0.32 28.83
C VAL A 124 -24.11 0.92 30.12
N SER A 125 -25.42 0.77 30.29
CA SER A 125 -26.11 1.13 31.54
C SER A 125 -25.74 0.17 32.66
N THR A 126 -25.55 0.67 33.89
CA THR A 126 -25.18 -0.15 35.06
C THR A 126 -26.18 -1.26 35.37
N ASP A 127 -27.43 -1.08 34.93
CA ASP A 127 -28.54 -1.98 35.21
C ASP A 127 -28.98 -2.82 33.99
N GLN A 128 -28.26 -2.76 32.86
CA GLN A 128 -28.64 -3.52 31.66
C GLN A 128 -27.53 -4.40 31.10
N ILE A 129 -27.95 -5.55 30.57
CA ILE A 129 -27.13 -6.48 29.80
C ILE A 129 -27.75 -6.59 28.42
N ASN A 130 -26.97 -6.29 27.39
CA ASN A 130 -27.49 -6.13 26.04
C ASN A 130 -27.10 -7.32 25.17
N LEU A 131 -28.08 -7.89 24.46
CA LEU A 131 -27.87 -8.94 23.48
C LEU A 131 -27.78 -8.36 22.09
N TYR A 132 -26.69 -8.67 21.40
CA TYR A 132 -26.38 -8.18 20.07
C TYR A 132 -26.22 -9.33 19.08
N ARG A 133 -26.39 -9.03 17.80
CA ARG A 133 -25.94 -9.94 16.72
C ARG A 133 -24.42 -10.06 16.75
N ASP A 134 -23.89 -11.12 16.17
CA ASP A 134 -22.43 -11.25 15.96
C ASP A 134 -21.86 -10.18 15.03
N SER A 135 -22.68 -9.65 14.11
CA SER A 135 -22.33 -8.53 13.21
C SER A 135 -22.34 -7.15 13.88
N ALA A 136 -22.95 -7.00 15.05
CA ALA A 136 -23.20 -5.71 15.66
C ALA A 136 -21.98 -5.11 16.38
N ILE A 137 -20.96 -5.92 16.68
CA ILE A 137 -19.78 -5.51 17.43
C ILE A 137 -18.51 -5.77 16.64
N TYR A 138 -17.73 -4.72 16.48
CA TYR A 138 -16.46 -4.70 15.76
C TYR A 138 -15.31 -4.64 16.75
N LEU A 139 -14.59 -5.74 16.91
CA LEU A 139 -13.41 -5.85 17.77
C LEU A 139 -12.16 -5.34 17.02
N ASN A 140 -11.20 -4.73 17.73
CA ASN A 140 -9.89 -4.30 17.19
C ASN A 140 -9.98 -3.53 15.86
N SER A 141 -10.89 -2.57 15.78
CA SER A 141 -11.30 -1.95 14.53
C SER A 141 -10.78 -0.52 14.40
N PHE A 142 -10.73 -0.03 13.15
CA PHE A 142 -10.49 1.37 12.83
C PHE A 142 -11.81 2.01 12.43
N LYS A 143 -12.21 3.07 13.12
CA LYS A 143 -13.37 3.88 12.76
C LYS A 143 -12.88 5.19 12.16
N PHE A 144 -13.38 5.52 10.98
CA PHE A 144 -13.16 6.81 10.34
C PHE A 144 -14.51 7.50 10.20
N GLN A 145 -14.62 8.73 10.72
CA GLN A 145 -15.84 9.52 10.66
C GLN A 145 -15.58 10.78 9.87
N LEU A 146 -16.36 10.96 8.79
CA LEU A 146 -16.30 12.11 7.91
C LEU A 146 -17.64 12.85 7.98
N LYS A 147 -17.59 14.14 8.33
CA LYS A 147 -18.77 15.01 8.28
C LYS A 147 -18.70 15.87 7.02
N LEU A 148 -19.75 15.81 6.20
CA LEU A 148 -19.87 16.55 4.96
C LEU A 148 -20.96 17.61 5.12
N ASP A 149 -20.64 18.85 4.80
CA ASP A 149 -21.62 19.94 4.80
C ASP A 149 -22.45 19.93 3.50
N SER A 150 -23.72 20.30 3.60
CA SER A 150 -24.66 20.34 2.47
C SER A 150 -24.28 21.31 1.33
N THR A 151 -23.37 22.26 1.59
CA THR A 151 -22.86 23.20 0.58
C THR A 151 -21.72 22.64 -0.27
N LEU A 152 -21.18 21.47 0.09
CA LEU A 152 -20.12 20.83 -0.68
C LEU A 152 -20.67 20.30 -2.03
N PRO A 153 -19.87 20.35 -3.10
CA PRO A 153 -20.27 19.75 -4.37
C PRO A 153 -20.42 18.23 -4.24
N ALA A 154 -21.25 17.65 -5.11
CA ALA A 154 -21.43 16.21 -5.21
C ALA A 154 -20.09 15.48 -5.31
N ILE A 155 -19.95 14.37 -4.59
CA ILE A 155 -18.75 13.52 -4.67
C ILE A 155 -18.86 12.68 -5.95
N LEU A 156 -18.06 13.04 -6.94
CA LEU A 156 -18.04 12.38 -8.24
C LEU A 156 -17.07 11.20 -8.27
N PRO A 157 -17.30 10.21 -9.16
CA PRO A 157 -16.31 9.18 -9.45
C PRO A 157 -14.97 9.79 -9.91
N PRO A 158 -13.84 9.15 -9.60
CA PRO A 158 -12.52 9.64 -9.98
C PRO A 158 -12.37 9.72 -11.51
N LYS A 159 -11.83 10.83 -12.01
CA LYS A 159 -11.56 11.00 -13.44
C LYS A 159 -10.19 10.43 -13.83
N PRO A 160 -10.02 9.98 -15.09
CA PRO A 160 -8.77 9.37 -15.57
C PRO A 160 -7.48 10.17 -15.36
N ASP A 161 -7.57 11.51 -15.39
CA ASP A 161 -6.39 12.39 -15.44
C ASP A 161 -6.04 13.08 -14.11
N GLU A 162 -6.79 12.85 -13.03
CA GLU A 162 -6.70 13.65 -11.78
C GLU A 162 -6.01 12.92 -10.60
N SER A 163 -5.60 11.65 -10.73
CA SER A 163 -4.92 10.89 -9.67
C SER A 163 -3.72 10.09 -10.16
N THR A 164 -2.69 9.95 -9.32
CA THR A 164 -1.51 9.09 -9.55
C THR A 164 -1.84 7.60 -9.72
N PHE A 165 -3.08 7.21 -9.42
CA PHE A 165 -3.63 5.87 -9.60
C PHE A 165 -4.99 6.00 -10.29
N PHE A 166 -5.13 5.50 -11.51
CA PHE A 166 -6.39 5.53 -12.25
C PHE A 166 -7.31 4.43 -11.72
N LEU A 167 -8.40 4.75 -11.02
CA LEU A 167 -9.40 3.76 -10.62
C LEU A 167 -10.60 3.87 -11.57
N ASP A 168 -10.77 2.91 -12.47
CA ASP A 168 -11.94 2.85 -13.35
C ASP A 168 -13.16 2.31 -12.58
N THR A 169 -13.95 3.22 -12.01
CA THR A 169 -15.17 2.87 -11.28
C THR A 169 -16.27 3.90 -11.56
N PRO A 170 -17.53 3.47 -11.70
CA PRO A 170 -18.66 4.38 -11.82
C PRO A 170 -19.07 5.00 -10.46
N TYR A 171 -18.41 4.64 -9.36
CA TYR A 171 -18.78 5.04 -8.00
C TYR A 171 -17.76 5.98 -7.36
N PRO A 172 -18.17 6.83 -6.40
CA PRO A 172 -17.24 7.61 -5.61
C PRO A 172 -16.35 6.72 -4.73
N VAL A 173 -15.18 7.26 -4.38
CA VAL A 173 -14.11 6.46 -3.79
C VAL A 173 -13.44 7.20 -2.63
N VAL A 174 -13.20 6.49 -1.53
CA VAL A 174 -12.42 6.97 -0.39
C VAL A 174 -11.03 6.34 -0.41
N LYS A 175 -9.99 7.17 -0.48
CA LYS A 175 -8.59 6.73 -0.43
C LYS A 175 -8.00 6.95 0.97
N ILE A 176 -7.60 5.85 1.62
CA ILE A 176 -6.98 5.87 2.94
C ILE A 176 -5.50 5.50 2.81
N LEU A 177 -4.62 6.44 3.18
CA LEU A 177 -3.18 6.28 3.18
C LEU A 177 -2.62 6.39 4.61
N LEU A 178 -1.62 5.57 4.92
CA LEU A 178 -0.82 5.77 6.12
C LEU A 178 0.07 7.00 5.91
N LYS A 179 -0.05 7.97 6.81
CA LYS A 179 0.81 9.16 6.80
C LYS A 179 2.20 8.77 7.27
N GLU A 180 3.21 8.99 6.44
CA GLU A 180 4.60 8.97 6.89
C GLU A 180 4.81 10.13 7.85
N ILE A 181 5.19 9.83 9.09
CA ILE A 181 5.50 10.87 10.08
C ILE A 181 7.02 10.99 10.12
N SER A 182 7.54 12.09 9.56
CA SER A 182 8.82 12.60 10.02
C SER A 182 8.57 13.22 11.41
N PRO A 183 9.14 12.67 12.49
CA PRO A 183 9.11 13.38 13.77
C PRO A 183 9.69 14.78 13.55
N SER A 184 9.03 15.78 14.12
CA SER A 184 9.35 17.20 14.03
C SER A 184 10.85 17.48 14.15
N GLU A 185 11.35 18.39 13.31
CA GLU A 185 12.62 19.14 13.42
C GLU A 185 13.58 18.66 14.53
N ASN A 186 14.26 17.52 14.33
CA ASN A 186 15.59 17.16 14.87
C ASN A 186 15.91 15.64 14.93
N THR A 187 15.08 14.75 14.38
CA THR A 187 15.48 13.34 14.21
C THR A 187 15.28 12.89 12.76
N GLN A 188 16.37 12.40 12.14
CA GLN A 188 16.37 11.82 10.78
C GLN A 188 15.59 10.49 10.66
N GLU A 189 14.94 10.04 11.74
CA GLU A 189 14.21 8.77 11.76
C GLU A 189 12.76 8.98 11.30
N THR A 190 12.50 8.75 10.01
CA THR A 190 11.13 8.60 9.52
C THR A 190 10.50 7.36 10.16
N LEU A 191 9.45 7.54 10.95
CA LEU A 191 8.70 6.43 11.54
C LEU A 191 7.75 5.86 10.49
N ILE A 192 8.10 4.69 9.95
CA ILE A 192 7.28 3.95 8.98
C ILE A 192 6.51 2.86 9.73
N TYR A 193 5.19 3.01 9.85
CA TYR A 193 4.34 2.06 10.58
C TYR A 193 4.00 0.77 9.81
N TYR A 194 4.57 0.58 8.61
CA TYR A 194 4.28 -0.56 7.73
C TYR A 194 4.52 -1.90 8.44
N GLU A 195 5.63 -2.04 9.16
CA GLU A 195 5.99 -3.29 9.85
C GLU A 195 4.99 -3.69 10.93
N GLN A 196 4.38 -2.73 11.64
CA GLN A 196 3.35 -3.01 12.64
C GLN A 196 2.02 -3.43 12.01
N PHE A 197 1.69 -2.90 10.82
CA PHE A 197 0.38 -3.10 10.19
C PHE A 197 0.36 -4.17 9.09
N LYS A 198 1.50 -4.61 8.55
CA LYS A 198 1.55 -5.60 7.45
C LYS A 198 0.96 -6.97 7.81
N SER A 199 0.94 -7.32 9.09
CA SER A 199 0.37 -8.57 9.60
C SER A 199 -1.11 -8.45 9.98
N VAL A 200 -1.69 -7.26 9.94
CA VAL A 200 -3.09 -7.03 10.31
C VAL A 200 -4.01 -7.57 9.22
N ARG A 201 -4.89 -8.48 9.62
CA ARG A 201 -5.91 -9.07 8.75
C ARG A 201 -7.18 -8.24 8.80
N LEU A 202 -7.75 -8.00 7.62
CA LEU A 202 -9.03 -7.33 7.45
C LEU A 202 -10.12 -8.40 7.35
N GLU A 203 -10.99 -8.49 8.36
CA GLU A 203 -12.10 -9.46 8.36
C GLU A 203 -13.38 -8.85 7.79
N LYS A 204 -13.69 -7.60 8.14
CA LYS A 204 -14.95 -6.93 7.80
C LYS A 204 -14.73 -5.44 7.57
N VAL A 205 -15.55 -4.84 6.71
CA VAL A 205 -15.66 -3.40 6.52
C VAL A 205 -17.12 -3.01 6.54
N LYS A 206 -17.53 -2.14 7.47
CA LYS A 206 -18.86 -1.53 7.48
C LYS A 206 -18.77 -0.08 7.01
N ILE A 207 -19.63 0.26 6.06
CA ILE A 207 -19.85 1.63 5.60
C ILE A 207 -21.22 2.04 6.10
N GLN A 208 -21.28 3.13 6.86
CA GLN A 208 -22.53 3.69 7.34
C GLN A 208 -22.64 5.15 6.93
N VAL A 209 -23.81 5.54 6.45
CA VAL A 209 -24.15 6.91 6.11
C VAL A 209 -25.35 7.35 6.95
N LYS A 210 -25.22 8.52 7.57
CA LYS A 210 -26.33 9.22 8.25
C LYS A 210 -26.61 10.51 7.49
N VAL A 211 -27.85 10.69 7.05
CA VAL A 211 -28.30 11.90 6.38
C VAL A 211 -29.36 12.56 7.24
N GLU A 212 -29.25 13.87 7.40
CA GLU A 212 -30.18 14.70 8.16
C GLU A 212 -30.75 15.79 7.25
N ASN A 213 -32.04 16.07 7.39
CA ASN A 213 -32.80 17.12 6.75
C ASN A 213 -32.75 17.09 5.21
N SER A 214 -32.90 15.91 4.60
CA SER A 214 -33.03 15.79 3.15
C SER A 214 -34.36 16.38 2.68
N GLN A 215 -34.29 17.44 1.87
CA GLN A 215 -35.46 18.14 1.31
C GLN A 215 -35.78 17.72 -0.13
N ASP A 216 -34.88 16.96 -0.76
CA ASP A 216 -35.11 16.41 -2.08
C ASP A 216 -36.02 15.18 -1.95
N VAL A 217 -37.32 15.38 -2.11
CA VAL A 217 -38.32 14.34 -1.94
C VAL A 217 -39.36 14.38 -3.06
N GLN A 218 -39.60 13.21 -3.65
CA GLN A 218 -40.68 12.96 -4.59
C GLN A 218 -41.92 12.58 -3.77
N LEU A 219 -43.05 13.24 -4.01
CA LEU A 219 -44.24 13.13 -3.16
C LEU A 219 -45.49 12.86 -3.99
N ARG A 220 -46.40 12.05 -3.45
CA ARG A 220 -47.68 11.74 -4.09
C ARG A 220 -48.75 11.42 -3.05
N ASN A 221 -50.01 11.74 -3.36
CA ASN A 221 -51.17 11.15 -2.67
C ASN A 221 -51.94 10.24 -3.64
N ASP A 222 -53.04 9.63 -3.19
CA ASP A 222 -53.83 8.73 -4.03
C ASP A 222 -54.35 9.39 -5.34
N ASN A 223 -54.46 10.72 -5.38
CA ASN A 223 -55.05 11.46 -6.50
C ASN A 223 -54.00 12.04 -7.47
N SER A 224 -52.87 12.54 -6.98
CA SER A 224 -51.88 13.25 -7.80
C SER A 224 -50.48 13.30 -7.17
N VAL A 225 -49.48 13.55 -8.02
CA VAL A 225 -48.13 13.96 -7.61
C VAL A 225 -48.20 15.32 -6.91
N LEU A 226 -47.40 15.51 -5.86
CA LEU A 226 -47.40 16.67 -4.98
C LEU A 226 -46.09 17.45 -5.11
N ASN A 227 -46.16 18.77 -4.98
CA ASN A 227 -44.99 19.64 -5.01
C ASN A 227 -44.54 19.96 -3.57
N PRO A 228 -43.33 19.52 -3.13
CA PRO A 228 -42.84 19.79 -1.78
C PRO A 228 -42.57 21.28 -1.49
N LYS A 229 -42.51 22.14 -2.53
CA LYS A 229 -42.21 23.58 -2.40
C LYS A 229 -43.42 24.42 -1.99
N THR A 230 -44.61 23.85 -1.96
CA THR A 230 -45.87 24.52 -1.61
C THR A 230 -46.69 23.66 -0.65
N PRO A 231 -47.51 24.24 0.23
CA PRO A 231 -48.37 23.45 1.12
C PRO A 231 -49.24 22.44 0.37
N PHE A 232 -49.40 21.23 0.91
CA PHE A 232 -50.12 20.13 0.25
C PHE A 232 -50.89 19.26 1.25
N GLN A 233 -51.96 18.59 0.77
CA GLN A 233 -52.71 17.61 1.57
C GLN A 233 -52.16 16.17 1.35
N PRO A 234 -51.42 15.58 2.31
CA PRO A 234 -50.78 14.27 2.13
C PRO A 234 -51.78 13.14 1.92
N PHE A 235 -52.97 13.22 2.53
CA PHE A 235 -54.03 12.23 2.42
C PHE A 235 -55.19 12.68 1.50
N GLY A 236 -54.95 13.71 0.68
CA GLY A 236 -55.96 14.32 -0.18
C GLY A 236 -56.98 15.20 0.56
N ASN A 237 -57.95 15.73 -0.19
CA ASN A 237 -58.91 16.73 0.31
C ASN A 237 -60.03 16.15 1.20
N ASN A 238 -60.28 14.85 1.11
CA ASN A 238 -61.22 14.13 1.97
C ASN A 238 -60.54 12.82 2.44
N PRO A 239 -59.67 12.88 3.46
CA PRO A 239 -58.93 11.73 3.95
C PRO A 239 -59.85 10.62 4.47
N LYS A 240 -59.58 9.38 4.05
CA LYS A 240 -60.27 8.16 4.51
C LYS A 240 -59.26 7.19 5.12
N VAL A 241 -59.76 6.24 5.90
CA VAL A 241 -58.90 5.13 6.34
C VAL A 241 -58.44 4.36 5.11
N GLY A 242 -57.13 4.09 5.05
CA GLY A 242 -56.47 3.54 3.88
C GLY A 242 -55.94 4.59 2.88
N SER A 243 -56.23 5.88 3.08
CA SER A 243 -55.63 6.94 2.25
C SER A 243 -54.11 6.93 2.37
N GLY A 244 -53.42 6.96 1.23
CA GLY A 244 -51.97 6.84 1.12
C GLY A 244 -51.28 8.17 0.84
N PHE A 245 -50.23 8.43 1.59
CA PHE A 245 -49.20 9.43 1.28
C PHE A 245 -47.92 8.70 0.90
N TYR A 246 -47.43 8.91 -0.32
CA TYR A 246 -46.31 8.18 -0.89
C TYR A 246 -45.12 9.12 -1.07
N PHE A 247 -43.94 8.61 -0.75
CA PHE A 247 -42.70 9.38 -0.90
C PHE A 247 -41.52 8.51 -1.34
N ALA A 248 -40.62 9.12 -2.10
CA ALA A 248 -39.40 8.50 -2.59
C ALA A 248 -38.29 9.56 -2.74
N ASN A 249 -37.05 9.09 -2.90
CA ASN A 249 -35.90 9.88 -3.32
C ASN A 249 -34.86 8.91 -3.90
N ARG A 250 -34.01 9.35 -4.82
CA ARG A 250 -32.95 8.54 -5.43
C ARG A 250 -32.16 7.72 -4.41
N GLU A 251 -31.78 8.31 -3.29
CA GLU A 251 -30.94 7.67 -2.29
C GLU A 251 -31.69 6.60 -1.48
N ILE A 252 -32.91 6.90 -0.99
CA ILE A 252 -33.71 5.92 -0.22
C ILE A 252 -34.28 4.80 -1.10
N SER A 253 -34.40 5.04 -2.41
CA SER A 253 -34.85 4.07 -3.40
C SER A 253 -33.74 3.14 -3.89
N THR A 254 -32.46 3.46 -3.64
CA THR A 254 -31.31 2.65 -4.07
C THR A 254 -30.52 2.04 -2.90
N LYS A 255 -30.39 2.73 -1.76
CA LYS A 255 -29.63 2.28 -0.60
C LYS A 255 -30.41 1.26 0.24
N LYS A 256 -29.71 0.42 0.99
CA LYS A 256 -30.29 -0.42 2.05
C LYS A 256 -30.39 0.41 3.32
N LEU A 257 -31.59 0.81 3.70
CA LEU A 257 -31.84 1.64 4.89
C LEU A 257 -31.84 0.79 6.16
N ASP A 258 -31.24 1.33 7.22
CA ASP A 258 -31.35 0.83 8.59
C ASP A 258 -32.54 1.52 9.30
N SER A 259 -32.67 2.84 9.13
CA SER A 259 -33.76 3.64 9.71
C SER A 259 -34.18 4.79 8.80
N ILE A 260 -35.40 5.30 8.99
CA ILE A 260 -35.92 6.50 8.35
C ILE A 260 -36.75 7.31 9.35
N ALA A 261 -36.58 8.63 9.32
CA ALA A 261 -37.41 9.58 10.03
C ALA A 261 -38.12 10.50 9.04
N ILE A 262 -39.42 10.69 9.24
CA ILE A 262 -40.22 11.63 8.45
C ILE A 262 -40.46 12.87 9.32
N ASN A 263 -39.88 13.99 8.92
CA ASN A 263 -40.01 15.27 9.60
C ASN A 263 -41.10 16.08 8.91
N ILE A 264 -42.22 16.33 9.60
CA ILE A 264 -43.36 17.05 9.04
C ILE A 264 -43.59 18.34 9.81
N GLU A 265 -43.69 19.46 9.10
CA GLU A 265 -44.23 20.72 9.62
C GLU A 265 -45.68 20.89 9.13
N TRP A 266 -46.63 20.79 10.05
CA TRP A 266 -48.06 20.95 9.79
C TRP A 266 -48.47 22.43 9.66
N MET A 267 -49.49 22.68 8.84
CA MET A 267 -50.14 23.97 8.68
C MET A 267 -51.60 23.90 9.16
N GLY A 268 -52.10 25.01 9.71
CA GLY A 268 -53.51 25.17 10.02
C GLY A 268 -54.06 24.26 11.13
N LEU A 269 -53.21 23.78 12.04
CA LEU A 269 -53.66 22.94 13.16
C LEU A 269 -54.66 23.69 14.08
N PRO A 270 -55.70 23.00 14.59
CA PRO A 270 -56.53 23.55 15.64
C PRO A 270 -55.75 23.65 16.96
N GLN A 271 -56.32 24.33 17.97
CA GLN A 271 -55.71 24.41 19.30
C GLN A 271 -55.52 23.01 19.94
N ASP A 272 -56.57 22.20 19.88
CA ASP A 272 -56.56 20.79 20.24
C ASP A 272 -57.72 20.06 19.54
N PHE A 273 -57.57 18.76 19.31
CA PHE A 273 -58.57 17.98 18.58
C PHE A 273 -59.81 17.66 19.44
N ALA A 274 -59.71 17.62 20.77
CA ALA A 274 -60.85 17.31 21.62
C ALA A 274 -61.90 18.43 21.59
N THR A 275 -61.46 19.70 21.61
CA THR A 275 -62.29 20.90 21.47
C THR A 275 -62.79 21.04 20.03
N HIS A 276 -61.93 20.86 19.02
CA HIS A 276 -62.32 20.97 17.61
C HIS A 276 -63.43 19.97 17.23
N TYR A 277 -63.35 18.76 17.77
CA TYR A 277 -64.33 17.69 17.53
C TYR A 277 -65.38 17.54 18.64
N GLN A 278 -65.54 18.50 19.55
CA GLN A 278 -66.48 18.41 20.67
C GLN A 278 -67.92 18.11 20.20
N ALA A 279 -68.41 18.79 19.17
CA ALA A 279 -69.74 18.53 18.60
C ALA A 279 -69.90 17.11 18.03
N TYR A 280 -68.83 16.54 17.48
CA TYR A 280 -68.83 15.18 16.92
C TYR A 280 -68.90 14.15 18.06
N ASN A 281 -68.09 14.37 19.10
CA ASN A 281 -68.05 13.52 20.30
C ASN A 281 -69.41 13.55 21.03
N SER A 282 -69.96 14.74 21.26
CA SER A 282 -71.21 14.93 22.03
C SER A 282 -72.47 14.47 21.27
N THR A 283 -72.43 14.39 19.95
CA THR A 283 -73.56 13.87 19.16
C THR A 283 -73.58 12.34 19.08
N GLU A 284 -72.60 11.63 19.64
CA GLU A 284 -72.48 10.16 19.57
C GLU A 284 -72.49 9.61 18.12
N VAL A 285 -72.19 10.46 17.13
CA VAL A 285 -72.05 10.04 15.72
C VAL A 285 -70.75 9.27 15.52
N ILE A 286 -69.75 9.57 16.34
CA ILE A 286 -68.50 8.82 16.43
C ILE A 286 -68.48 7.97 17.71
N PRO A 287 -68.06 6.70 17.63
CA PRO A 287 -68.14 5.75 18.74
C PRO A 287 -67.08 5.98 19.83
N LYS A 288 -66.02 6.72 19.51
CA LYS A 288 -64.91 7.03 20.41
C LYS A 288 -64.53 8.49 20.24
N ALA A 289 -64.33 9.17 21.38
CA ALA A 289 -63.96 10.58 21.37
C ALA A 289 -62.60 10.79 20.69
N ILE A 290 -62.51 11.78 19.81
CA ILE A 290 -61.25 12.17 19.16
C ILE A 290 -60.40 12.94 20.18
N THR A 291 -59.16 12.48 20.32
CA THR A 291 -58.07 13.07 21.11
C THR A 291 -56.87 13.36 20.21
N ASN A 292 -55.85 14.04 20.73
CA ASN A 292 -54.65 14.39 19.96
C ASN A 292 -53.89 13.17 19.41
N ASP A 293 -53.98 12.01 20.09
CA ASP A 293 -53.31 10.76 19.68
C ASP A 293 -54.22 9.82 18.87
N SER A 294 -55.41 10.29 18.47
CA SER A 294 -56.39 9.45 17.77
C SER A 294 -56.02 9.17 16.32
N PHE A 295 -55.33 10.10 15.66
CA PHE A 295 -54.95 9.97 14.26
C PHE A 295 -53.63 9.24 14.14
N LYS A 296 -53.67 8.03 13.57
CA LYS A 296 -52.48 7.19 13.43
C LYS A 296 -52.28 6.73 12.01
N ALA A 297 -51.02 6.61 11.60
CA ALA A 297 -50.64 6.09 10.30
C ALA A 297 -49.60 4.97 10.42
N SER A 298 -49.62 4.07 9.44
CA SER A 298 -48.67 2.97 9.31
C SER A 298 -47.74 3.19 8.14
N LEU A 299 -46.44 2.98 8.34
CA LEU A 299 -45.45 3.04 7.27
C LEU A 299 -45.35 1.68 6.55
N LYS A 300 -45.31 1.71 5.22
CA LYS A 300 -45.11 0.53 4.38
C LYS A 300 -44.03 0.81 3.36
N LEU A 301 -43.18 -0.18 3.09
CA LEU A 301 -42.17 -0.13 2.03
C LEU A 301 -42.63 -0.98 0.86
N PHE A 302 -42.55 -0.43 -0.35
CA PHE A 302 -42.74 -1.19 -1.58
C PHE A 302 -41.40 -1.36 -2.28
N ASN A 303 -41.04 -2.61 -2.56
CA ASN A 303 -39.82 -2.97 -3.29
C ASN A 303 -40.20 -3.81 -4.51
N ASN A 304 -40.01 -3.26 -5.72
CA ASN A 304 -40.45 -3.85 -6.98
C ASN A 304 -41.90 -4.36 -6.91
N ARG A 305 -42.79 -3.51 -6.36
CA ARG A 305 -44.23 -3.78 -6.13
C ARG A 305 -44.54 -4.85 -5.07
N SER A 306 -43.53 -5.45 -4.43
CA SER A 306 -43.72 -6.31 -3.27
C SER A 306 -43.77 -5.46 -2.00
N ARG A 307 -44.79 -5.69 -1.17
CA ARG A 307 -45.00 -4.97 0.09
C ARG A 307 -44.16 -5.59 1.22
N VAL A 308 -43.31 -4.79 1.85
CA VAL A 308 -42.63 -5.08 3.12
C VAL A 308 -43.34 -4.30 4.22
N VAL A 309 -43.84 -5.01 5.23
CA VAL A 309 -44.53 -4.38 6.37
C VAL A 309 -43.50 -3.90 7.38
N ILE A 310 -43.53 -2.60 7.67
CA ILE A 310 -42.70 -1.94 8.70
C ILE A 310 -43.66 -1.67 9.86
N GLU A 311 -43.74 -2.56 10.85
CA GLU A 311 -44.78 -2.48 11.89
C GLU A 311 -44.55 -1.35 12.90
N SER A 312 -45.51 -0.43 12.99
CA SER A 312 -46.16 0.12 14.20
C SER A 312 -46.98 1.36 13.80
N SER A 313 -48.29 1.35 14.07
CA SER A 313 -49.14 2.51 13.80
C SER A 313 -48.82 3.61 14.81
N GLN A 314 -48.25 4.72 14.33
CA GLN A 314 -47.79 5.84 15.16
C GLN A 314 -48.76 7.02 15.03
N SER A 315 -48.88 7.83 16.10
CA SER A 315 -49.61 9.10 16.02
C SER A 315 -48.93 10.02 15.02
N ILE A 316 -49.70 10.64 14.13
CA ILE A 316 -49.17 11.62 13.16
C ILE A 316 -49.23 13.07 13.68
N PHE A 317 -49.69 13.25 14.92
CA PHE A 317 -49.62 14.51 15.66
C PHE A 317 -49.01 14.30 17.03
N THR A 318 -48.36 15.33 17.54
CA THR A 318 -47.71 15.39 18.85
C THR A 318 -48.18 16.63 19.59
N GLN A 319 -47.96 16.65 20.91
CA GLN A 319 -48.30 17.78 21.75
C GLN A 319 -47.09 18.28 22.53
N GLU A 320 -46.99 19.60 22.65
CA GLU A 320 -46.04 20.31 23.52
C GLU A 320 -46.86 21.24 24.43
N ASP A 321 -46.63 21.18 25.74
CA ASP A 321 -47.33 21.99 26.74
C ASP A 321 -48.87 21.97 26.64
N ASN A 322 -49.46 20.80 26.38
CA ASN A 322 -50.91 20.56 26.15
C ASN A 322 -51.49 21.22 24.89
N THR A 323 -50.65 21.67 23.95
CA THR A 323 -51.07 22.18 22.63
C THR A 323 -50.50 21.35 21.51
N LEU A 324 -51.19 21.26 20.37
CA LEU A 324 -50.67 20.53 19.21
C LEU A 324 -49.38 21.17 18.69
N SER A 325 -48.30 20.39 18.62
CA SER A 325 -47.05 20.85 18.00
C SER A 325 -47.23 20.85 16.48
N ASN A 326 -46.74 21.91 15.85
CA ASN A 326 -46.71 21.98 14.39
C ASN A 326 -45.60 21.13 13.78
N LYS A 327 -44.70 20.56 14.59
CA LYS A 327 -43.61 19.70 14.12
C LYS A 327 -43.75 18.31 14.70
N ILE A 328 -43.52 17.31 13.86
CA ILE A 328 -43.46 15.91 14.29
C ILE A 328 -42.29 15.20 13.61
N HIS A 329 -41.66 14.30 14.38
CA HIS A 329 -40.60 13.41 13.94
C HIS A 329 -41.11 11.98 14.03
N LEU A 330 -41.42 11.37 12.89
CA LEU A 330 -41.90 9.99 12.81
C LEU A 330 -40.73 9.05 12.53
N ASN A 331 -40.23 8.39 13.57
CA ASN A 331 -39.05 7.53 13.49
C ASN A 331 -39.44 6.07 13.26
N TYR A 332 -38.85 5.44 12.24
CA TYR A 332 -39.08 4.05 11.89
C TYR A 332 -37.76 3.30 11.71
N GLN A 333 -37.64 2.17 12.40
CA GLN A 333 -36.58 1.19 12.15
C GLN A 333 -37.02 0.30 10.98
N ILE A 334 -36.14 0.12 10.00
CA ILE A 334 -36.45 -0.66 8.80
C ILE A 334 -35.96 -2.10 9.01
N PRO A 335 -36.87 -3.10 9.05
CA PRO A 335 -36.46 -4.49 9.18
C PRO A 335 -35.65 -4.92 7.95
N GLY A 336 -34.67 -5.80 8.16
CA GLY A 336 -33.78 -6.25 7.10
C GLY A 336 -34.54 -6.79 5.88
N TYR A 337 -34.39 -6.12 4.74
CA TYR A 337 -34.94 -6.53 3.46
C TYR A 337 -33.82 -6.83 2.45
N SER A 338 -34.12 -7.65 1.45
CA SER A 338 -33.20 -7.91 0.34
C SER A 338 -33.20 -6.73 -0.62
N LEU A 339 -32.02 -6.16 -0.85
CA LEU A 339 -31.81 -5.13 -1.86
C LEU A 339 -31.83 -5.79 -3.25
N ASP A 340 -32.79 -5.43 -4.10
CA ASP A 340 -32.70 -5.76 -5.52
C ASP A 340 -31.84 -4.68 -6.19
N THR A 341 -30.66 -5.06 -6.65
CA THR A 341 -29.66 -4.16 -7.26
C THR A 341 -29.88 -3.96 -8.75
N SER A 342 -30.90 -4.58 -9.35
CA SER A 342 -31.30 -4.35 -10.74
C SER A 342 -31.98 -2.98 -10.91
N SER A 343 -31.25 -1.90 -10.68
CA SER A 343 -31.78 -0.54 -10.78
C SER A 343 -31.63 0.02 -12.19
N TYR A 344 -32.77 0.36 -12.80
CA TYR A 344 -32.86 1.35 -13.86
C TYR A 344 -33.13 2.70 -13.18
N GLU A 345 -32.29 3.70 -13.44
CA GLU A 345 -32.57 5.07 -12.99
C GLU A 345 -33.69 5.65 -13.86
N THR A 346 -34.77 6.08 -13.22
CA THR A 346 -35.80 6.91 -13.85
C THR A 346 -35.79 8.27 -13.17
N ASP A 347 -35.44 9.30 -13.96
CA ASP A 347 -35.53 10.70 -13.56
C ASP A 347 -36.99 11.15 -13.65
N THR A 348 -37.71 11.04 -12.54
CA THR A 348 -39.16 11.24 -12.46
C THR A 348 -39.55 11.74 -11.08
N ASP A 349 -40.53 12.65 -11.05
CA ASP A 349 -41.08 13.21 -9.81
C ASP A 349 -42.13 12.29 -9.16
N ASP A 350 -42.56 11.20 -9.82
CA ASP A 350 -43.57 10.28 -9.29
C ASP A 350 -42.93 9.11 -8.51
N PRO A 351 -43.21 8.96 -7.19
CA PRO A 351 -42.75 7.83 -6.40
C PRO A 351 -43.10 6.45 -6.98
N PHE A 352 -44.20 6.31 -7.75
CA PHE A 352 -44.62 5.03 -8.32
C PHE A 352 -43.78 4.54 -9.50
N GLU A 353 -43.00 5.42 -10.11
CA GLU A 353 -42.07 5.06 -11.17
C GLU A 353 -40.71 4.62 -10.62
N GLN A 354 -40.45 4.85 -9.33
CA GLN A 354 -39.26 4.33 -8.65
C GLN A 354 -39.41 2.83 -8.37
N SER A 355 -38.30 2.10 -8.44
CA SER A 355 -38.25 0.68 -8.05
C SER A 355 -38.64 0.46 -6.58
N ARG A 356 -38.39 1.48 -5.74
CA ARG A 356 -38.71 1.51 -4.32
C ARG A 356 -39.30 2.85 -3.90
N TYR A 357 -40.35 2.79 -3.07
CA TYR A 357 -40.97 3.94 -2.45
C TYR A 357 -41.65 3.55 -1.14
N PHE A 358 -41.95 4.55 -0.32
CA PHE A 358 -42.61 4.40 0.96
C PHE A 358 -44.05 4.91 0.90
N GLN A 359 -44.93 4.30 1.68
CA GLN A 359 -46.33 4.71 1.85
C GLN A 359 -46.61 4.90 3.34
N LEU A 360 -46.99 6.10 3.72
CA LEU A 360 -47.62 6.40 4.99
C LEU A 360 -49.15 6.28 4.79
N GLU A 361 -49.76 5.24 5.34
CA GLU A 361 -51.19 4.93 5.17
C GLU A 361 -51.96 5.27 6.44
N LEU A 362 -53.03 6.07 6.31
CA LEU A 362 -53.88 6.46 7.43
C LEU A 362 -54.65 5.24 7.98
N ALA A 363 -54.41 4.91 9.25
CA ALA A 363 -54.86 3.65 9.86
C ALA A 363 -55.95 3.82 10.92
N SER A 364 -56.00 4.97 11.61
CA SER A 364 -56.93 5.21 12.71
C SER A 364 -57.28 6.70 12.81
N PRO A 365 -58.49 7.07 13.27
CA PRO A 365 -59.63 6.20 13.64
C PRO A 365 -60.39 5.68 12.41
N ASP A 366 -61.32 4.72 12.58
CA ASP A 366 -62.07 4.06 11.48
C ASP A 366 -62.84 5.04 10.56
N PHE A 367 -63.16 6.23 11.07
CA PHE A 367 -63.82 7.31 10.34
C PHE A 367 -62.86 8.41 9.85
N ALA A 368 -61.54 8.17 9.92
CA ALA A 368 -60.48 9.12 9.61
C ALA A 368 -60.73 10.48 10.29
N PHE A 369 -60.69 11.59 9.52
CA PHE A 369 -60.93 12.94 10.05
C PHE A 369 -62.41 13.31 10.16
N ALA A 370 -63.34 12.37 9.94
CA ALA A 370 -64.79 12.55 10.04
C ALA A 370 -65.44 13.46 8.97
N HIS A 371 -64.80 13.61 7.81
CA HIS A 371 -65.33 14.34 6.64
C HIS A 371 -66.69 13.83 6.17
N ASP A 372 -66.83 12.51 6.00
CA ASP A 372 -68.09 11.89 5.58
C ASP A 372 -69.21 12.02 6.64
N LEU A 373 -68.86 12.29 7.91
CA LEU A 373 -69.80 12.42 9.03
C LEU A 373 -70.22 13.88 9.30
N TYR A 374 -69.50 14.87 8.77
CA TYR A 374 -69.77 16.29 9.04
C TYR A 374 -71.22 16.72 8.73
N PRO A 375 -71.82 16.37 7.57
CA PRO A 375 -73.21 16.72 7.30
C PRO A 375 -74.20 16.07 8.29
N VAL A 376 -73.87 14.89 8.81
CA VAL A 376 -74.69 14.18 9.80
C VAL A 376 -74.64 14.90 11.14
N VAL A 377 -73.43 15.29 11.60
CA VAL A 377 -73.24 16.04 12.85
C VAL A 377 -73.92 17.40 12.75
N LEU A 378 -73.75 18.14 11.66
CA LEU A 378 -74.36 19.45 11.46
C LEU A 378 -75.89 19.38 11.54
N ASN A 379 -76.52 18.39 10.88
CA ASN A 379 -77.96 18.19 10.96
C ASN A 379 -78.42 17.76 12.37
N LYS A 380 -77.67 16.89 13.04
CA LYS A 380 -78.02 16.40 14.39
C LYS A 380 -77.93 17.51 15.44
N VAL A 381 -76.96 18.40 15.32
CA VAL A 381 -76.86 19.60 16.18
C VAL A 381 -77.97 20.60 15.86
N ALA A 382 -78.23 20.90 14.58
CA ALA A 382 -79.25 21.87 14.18
C ALA A 382 -80.69 21.45 14.59
N LEU A 383 -81.00 20.16 14.52
CA LEU A 383 -82.30 19.59 14.87
C LEU A 383 -82.40 19.14 16.33
N SER A 384 -81.36 19.33 17.15
CA SER A 384 -81.36 18.93 18.55
C SER A 384 -82.38 19.73 19.37
N THR A 385 -83.05 19.03 20.29
CA THR A 385 -83.89 19.62 21.37
C THR A 385 -83.12 19.77 22.69
N ASN A 386 -81.87 19.31 22.75
CA ASN A 386 -80.97 19.53 23.88
C ASN A 386 -80.23 20.86 23.68
N ASP A 387 -80.47 21.82 24.56
CA ASP A 387 -79.89 23.17 24.51
C ASP A 387 -78.36 23.15 24.59
N ASP A 388 -77.77 22.22 25.35
CA ASP A 388 -76.31 22.07 25.45
C ASP A 388 -75.72 21.69 24.10
N LEU A 389 -76.29 20.69 23.41
CA LEU A 389 -75.86 20.28 22.07
C LEU A 389 -76.05 21.39 21.03
N LYS A 390 -77.14 22.14 21.12
CA LYS A 390 -77.49 23.21 20.16
C LYS A 390 -76.57 24.43 20.28
N SER A 391 -75.98 24.62 21.47
CA SER A 391 -75.01 25.68 21.74
C SER A 391 -73.59 25.36 21.24
N LEU A 392 -73.30 24.10 20.89
CA LEU A 392 -71.99 23.70 20.40
C LEU A 392 -71.71 24.26 19.01
N THR A 393 -70.50 24.78 18.80
CA THR A 393 -70.03 25.18 17.48
C THR A 393 -69.58 23.95 16.71
N VAL A 394 -70.14 23.72 15.52
CA VAL A 394 -69.76 22.60 14.65
C VAL A 394 -68.68 23.05 13.68
N TYR A 395 -67.41 22.86 14.05
CA TYR A 395 -66.28 23.15 13.15
C TYR A 395 -66.24 22.16 11.97
N PRO A 396 -65.83 22.60 10.77
CA PRO A 396 -65.54 21.68 9.68
C PRO A 396 -64.41 20.71 10.09
N PRO A 397 -64.43 19.46 9.60
CA PRO A 397 -63.37 18.48 9.86
C PRO A 397 -61.98 19.02 9.49
N TYR A 398 -60.99 18.73 10.31
CA TYR A 398 -59.62 19.09 9.99
C TYR A 398 -59.14 18.30 8.76
N THR A 399 -58.48 18.98 7.83
CA THR A 399 -57.80 18.35 6.69
C THR A 399 -56.31 18.55 6.91
N PRO A 400 -55.53 17.48 7.10
CA PRO A 400 -54.08 17.61 7.28
C PRO A 400 -53.46 18.32 6.09
N GLU A 401 -52.67 19.35 6.38
CA GLU A 401 -51.94 20.13 5.39
C GLU A 401 -50.49 20.27 5.85
N VAL A 402 -49.56 19.84 5.02
CA VAL A 402 -48.12 19.88 5.29
C VAL A 402 -47.55 21.14 4.68
N LYS A 403 -46.87 21.94 5.49
CA LYS A 403 -46.14 23.14 5.06
C LYS A 403 -44.77 22.79 4.48
N ALA A 404 -44.06 21.87 5.15
CA ALA A 404 -42.74 21.42 4.77
C ALA A 404 -42.52 19.98 5.25
N ILE A 405 -41.71 19.24 4.51
CA ILE A 405 -41.32 17.88 4.84
C ILE A 405 -39.83 17.70 4.56
N SER A 406 -39.15 16.95 5.42
CA SER A 406 -37.79 16.46 5.16
C SER A 406 -37.63 15.04 5.69
N LEU A 407 -36.59 14.37 5.23
CA LEU A 407 -36.26 12.99 5.63
C LEU A 407 -34.90 12.96 6.30
N ASP A 408 -34.82 12.28 7.44
CA ASP A 408 -33.55 11.80 7.97
C ASP A 408 -33.49 10.29 7.74
N TYR A 409 -32.32 9.76 7.46
CA TYR A 409 -32.19 8.32 7.30
C TYR A 409 -30.78 7.84 7.60
N THR A 410 -30.68 6.56 7.97
CA THR A 410 -29.41 5.85 8.07
C THR A 410 -29.40 4.68 7.10
N ALA A 411 -28.25 4.45 6.46
CA ALA A 411 -28.04 3.33 5.56
C ALA A 411 -26.68 2.71 5.82
N SER A 412 -26.59 1.39 5.75
CA SER A 412 -25.33 0.68 5.95
C SER A 412 -25.13 -0.49 4.98
N GLU A 413 -23.87 -0.71 4.62
CA GLU A 413 -23.41 -1.86 3.86
C GLU A 413 -22.20 -2.47 4.56
N GLU A 414 -22.20 -3.80 4.72
CA GLU A 414 -21.09 -4.56 5.31
C GLU A 414 -20.50 -5.47 4.24
N ILE A 415 -19.18 -5.38 4.08
CA ILE A 415 -18.37 -6.30 3.27
C ILE A 415 -17.74 -7.28 4.25
N ASP A 416 -18.23 -8.53 4.26
CA ASP A 416 -17.68 -9.62 5.06
C ASP A 416 -16.67 -10.41 4.21
N LEU A 417 -15.38 -10.21 4.49
CA LEU A 417 -14.30 -10.91 3.78
C LEU A 417 -14.10 -12.33 4.32
N LYS A 418 -14.54 -12.62 5.54
CA LYS A 418 -14.40 -13.93 6.19
C LYS A 418 -15.47 -14.91 5.69
N ASN A 419 -16.69 -14.43 5.48
CA ASN A 419 -17.81 -15.20 4.95
C ASN A 419 -18.42 -14.45 3.76
N PRO A 420 -17.75 -14.42 2.59
CA PRO A 420 -18.26 -13.69 1.44
C PRO A 420 -19.64 -14.23 1.03
N PRO A 421 -20.63 -13.36 0.77
CA PRO A 421 -21.95 -13.79 0.35
C PRO A 421 -21.91 -14.45 -1.04
N ASN A 422 -22.93 -15.26 -1.33
CA ASN A 422 -23.07 -15.95 -2.62
C ASN A 422 -23.32 -15.00 -3.82
N GLN A 423 -23.58 -13.71 -3.56
CA GLN A 423 -23.78 -12.68 -4.58
C GLN A 423 -22.71 -11.59 -4.41
N PRO A 424 -22.14 -11.06 -5.50
CA PRO A 424 -21.16 -10.00 -5.41
C PRO A 424 -21.72 -8.78 -4.69
N HIS A 425 -20.96 -8.23 -3.75
CA HIS A 425 -21.29 -6.96 -3.11
C HIS A 425 -21.31 -5.82 -4.15
N SER A 426 -22.16 -4.82 -3.93
CA SER A 426 -22.14 -3.56 -4.68
C SER A 426 -20.89 -2.73 -4.39
N SER A 427 -20.33 -2.86 -3.18
CA SER A 427 -19.13 -2.16 -2.75
C SER A 427 -17.87 -3.03 -2.85
N GLN A 428 -16.73 -2.41 -3.15
CA GLN A 428 -15.45 -3.06 -3.40
C GLN A 428 -14.32 -2.44 -2.57
N ILE A 429 -13.33 -3.28 -2.23
CA ILE A 429 -12.12 -2.86 -1.51
C ILE A 429 -10.91 -3.09 -2.41
N PHE A 430 -10.20 -2.02 -2.71
CA PHE A 430 -8.95 -2.06 -3.47
C PHE A 430 -7.75 -1.90 -2.53
N GLN A 431 -6.79 -2.80 -2.63
CA GLN A 431 -5.51 -2.69 -1.95
C GLN A 431 -4.55 -1.86 -2.81
N LEU A 432 -3.87 -0.89 -2.19
CA LEU A 432 -2.89 -0.03 -2.85
C LEU A 432 -1.50 -0.66 -2.76
N HIS A 433 -0.82 -0.75 -3.90
CA HIS A 433 0.56 -1.21 -4.04
C HIS A 433 1.46 -0.06 -4.53
N PRO A 434 2.80 -0.18 -4.46
CA PRO A 434 3.73 0.89 -4.85
C PRO A 434 3.50 1.47 -6.25
N PHE A 435 3.05 0.64 -7.20
CA PHE A 435 2.90 1.02 -8.61
C PHE A 435 1.47 0.94 -9.15
N GLY A 436 0.50 0.58 -8.31
CA GLY A 436 -0.84 0.29 -8.77
C GLY A 436 -1.79 -0.12 -7.64
N TYR A 437 -2.87 -0.80 -7.99
CA TYR A 437 -3.88 -1.27 -7.07
C TYR A 437 -4.52 -2.56 -7.60
N ALA A 438 -5.17 -3.31 -6.74
CA ALA A 438 -6.03 -4.40 -7.17
C ALA A 438 -7.13 -4.67 -6.14
N ASP A 439 -8.22 -5.28 -6.58
CA ASP A 439 -9.29 -5.70 -5.68
C ASP A 439 -8.73 -6.73 -4.70
N ILE A 440 -8.93 -6.48 -3.40
CA ILE A 440 -8.38 -7.30 -2.32
C ILE A 440 -8.86 -8.76 -2.42
N GLN A 441 -10.06 -8.99 -2.97
CA GLN A 441 -10.65 -10.30 -3.19
C GLN A 441 -9.98 -11.05 -4.35
N THR A 442 -9.50 -10.34 -5.36
CA THR A 442 -8.78 -10.94 -6.49
C THR A 442 -7.31 -11.27 -6.17
N LEU A 443 -6.71 -10.53 -5.24
CA LEU A 443 -5.32 -10.71 -4.84
C LEU A 443 -5.10 -11.94 -3.96
N ASN A 444 -6.02 -12.22 -3.04
CA ASN A 444 -5.82 -13.21 -1.99
C ASN A 444 -6.74 -14.43 -2.21
N GLN A 445 -6.25 -15.39 -3.00
CA GLN A 445 -7.00 -16.62 -3.30
C GLN A 445 -7.12 -17.57 -2.08
N ASP A 446 -6.32 -17.37 -1.04
CA ASP A 446 -6.31 -18.18 0.19
C ASP A 446 -7.33 -17.71 1.25
N ASN A 447 -8.25 -16.79 0.90
CA ASN A 447 -9.19 -16.13 1.82
C ASN A 447 -8.50 -15.45 3.02
N GLN A 448 -7.25 -15.00 2.85
CA GLN A 448 -6.50 -14.23 3.84
C GLN A 448 -6.33 -12.80 3.34
N TYR A 449 -7.09 -11.86 3.89
CA TYR A 449 -7.09 -10.48 3.44
C TYR A 449 -6.31 -9.62 4.43
N TYR A 450 -5.28 -8.92 3.95
CA TYR A 450 -4.42 -8.07 4.78
C TYR A 450 -4.75 -6.59 4.56
N LEU A 451 -4.64 -5.79 5.62
CA LEU A 451 -4.90 -4.35 5.55
C LEU A 451 -3.91 -3.64 4.59
N LEU A 452 -2.64 -4.05 4.65
CA LEU A 452 -1.57 -3.58 3.76
C LEU A 452 -1.04 -4.74 2.90
N PRO A 453 -0.49 -4.46 1.71
CA PRO A 453 0.24 -5.48 0.95
C PRO A 453 1.35 -6.08 1.80
N ASN A 454 1.53 -7.40 1.70
CA ASN A 454 2.61 -8.08 2.39
C ASN A 454 3.74 -8.40 1.41
N TYR A 455 4.91 -7.83 1.65
CA TYR A 455 6.14 -8.14 0.93
C TYR A 455 7.05 -8.96 1.84
N HIS A 456 7.33 -10.19 1.44
CA HIS A 456 8.20 -11.13 2.18
C HIS A 456 9.63 -11.11 1.64
N GLU A 457 9.81 -10.56 0.45
CA GLU A 457 11.05 -10.55 -0.31
C GLU A 457 11.93 -9.37 0.11
N GLU A 458 13.19 -9.66 0.46
CA GLU A 458 14.20 -8.61 0.76
C GLU A 458 14.52 -7.79 -0.50
N GLY A 459 14.49 -8.41 -1.68
CA GLY A 459 14.81 -7.77 -2.95
C GLY A 459 13.89 -8.21 -4.09
N SER A 460 13.49 -7.26 -4.94
CA SER A 460 12.65 -7.51 -6.12
C SER A 460 13.07 -6.66 -7.31
N LEU A 461 13.20 -7.29 -8.49
CA LEU A 461 13.42 -6.66 -9.78
C LEU A 461 12.20 -6.86 -10.68
N TYR A 462 11.64 -5.78 -11.21
CA TYR A 462 10.50 -5.79 -12.14
C TYR A 462 10.96 -5.39 -13.55
N ILE A 463 10.61 -6.19 -14.56
CA ILE A 463 10.99 -5.97 -15.97
C ILE A 463 9.72 -5.92 -16.83
N GLY A 464 9.40 -4.75 -17.37
CA GLY A 464 8.26 -4.54 -18.27
C GLY A 464 8.66 -4.67 -19.74
N ILE A 465 8.08 -5.63 -20.46
CA ILE A 465 8.36 -5.90 -21.88
C ILE A 465 7.20 -5.41 -22.75
N ARG A 466 7.51 -4.49 -23.67
CA ARG A 466 6.55 -3.97 -24.66
C ARG A 466 6.50 -4.89 -25.89
N ASN A 467 5.34 -4.95 -26.54
CA ASN A 467 5.12 -5.65 -27.83
C ASN A 467 5.47 -7.15 -27.81
N LEU A 468 5.50 -7.78 -26.64
CA LEU A 468 5.61 -9.23 -26.52
C LEU A 468 4.30 -9.88 -26.96
N GLN A 469 4.38 -11.03 -27.64
CA GLN A 469 3.22 -11.79 -28.10
C GLN A 469 3.26 -13.21 -27.52
N PRO A 470 2.79 -13.42 -26.27
CA PRO A 470 2.79 -14.75 -25.68
C PRO A 470 1.89 -15.74 -26.45
N PRO A 471 2.25 -17.04 -26.55
CA PRO A 471 3.49 -17.62 -26.03
C PRO A 471 4.70 -17.26 -26.91
N GLN A 472 5.80 -16.83 -26.31
CA GLN A 472 7.01 -16.41 -27.02
C GLN A 472 8.27 -16.62 -26.20
N ASN A 473 9.35 -17.07 -26.87
CA ASN A 473 10.66 -17.15 -26.26
C ASN A 473 11.37 -15.80 -26.28
N ILE A 474 12.01 -15.45 -25.18
CA ILE A 474 12.87 -14.27 -25.06
C ILE A 474 14.23 -14.67 -24.53
N SER A 475 15.26 -13.94 -24.95
CA SER A 475 16.61 -14.01 -24.38
C SER A 475 16.99 -12.65 -23.81
N ILE A 476 17.46 -12.64 -22.57
CA ILE A 476 17.81 -11.42 -21.84
C ILE A 476 19.25 -11.55 -21.37
N LEU A 477 20.13 -10.66 -21.83
CA LEU A 477 21.47 -10.48 -21.31
C LEU A 477 21.41 -9.62 -20.04
N PHE A 478 21.90 -10.17 -18.94
CA PHE A 478 22.21 -9.45 -17.72
C PHE A 478 23.71 -9.18 -17.71
N GLN A 479 24.08 -7.91 -17.78
CA GLN A 479 25.46 -7.48 -17.61
C GLN A 479 25.66 -7.06 -16.16
N MET A 480 26.42 -7.86 -15.42
CA MET A 480 26.70 -7.66 -13.99
C MET A 480 28.08 -7.02 -13.80
N ILE A 481 28.25 -6.20 -12.78
CA ILE A 481 29.54 -5.66 -12.37
C ILE A 481 30.26 -6.72 -11.52
N PRO A 482 31.36 -7.33 -12.00
CA PRO A 482 31.99 -8.41 -11.25
C PRO A 482 32.49 -7.97 -9.87
N GLY A 483 32.08 -8.72 -8.83
CA GLY A 483 32.59 -8.54 -7.47
C GLY A 483 32.14 -7.26 -6.73
N SER A 484 31.12 -6.54 -7.23
CA SER A 484 30.45 -5.48 -6.45
C SER A 484 29.53 -6.05 -5.36
N GLY A 485 28.97 -7.24 -5.58
CA GLY A 485 28.17 -7.94 -4.57
C GLY A 485 28.97 -8.34 -3.33
N ASN A 486 28.29 -8.46 -2.20
CA ASN A 486 28.91 -8.85 -0.94
C ASN A 486 29.30 -10.34 -0.96
N GLY A 487 30.59 -10.60 -1.19
CA GLY A 487 31.15 -11.95 -1.25
C GLY A 487 31.25 -12.69 0.08
N GLU A 488 30.87 -12.09 1.22
CA GLU A 488 30.76 -12.79 2.50
C GLU A 488 29.40 -13.49 2.66
N LEU A 489 28.40 -13.10 1.88
CA LEU A 489 27.07 -13.68 1.88
C LEU A 489 26.98 -14.83 0.88
N THR A 490 26.11 -15.80 1.18
CA THR A 490 25.75 -16.86 0.24
C THR A 490 24.85 -16.28 -0.85
N PRO A 491 25.15 -16.51 -2.15
CA PRO A 491 24.27 -16.08 -3.22
C PRO A 491 22.86 -16.65 -3.05
N PRO A 492 21.82 -15.81 -3.08
CA PRO A 492 20.45 -16.25 -2.85
C PRO A 492 19.87 -17.01 -4.05
N GLN A 493 18.82 -17.79 -3.79
CA GLN A 493 18.00 -18.38 -4.85
C GLN A 493 17.07 -17.31 -5.42
N ILE A 494 17.06 -17.19 -6.75
CA ILE A 494 16.21 -16.23 -7.46
C ILE A 494 14.93 -16.91 -7.93
N HIS A 495 13.79 -16.34 -7.54
CA HIS A 495 12.47 -16.79 -7.96
C HIS A 495 11.97 -15.92 -9.12
N TRP A 496 11.72 -16.55 -10.26
CA TRP A 496 11.20 -15.87 -11.45
C TRP A 496 9.69 -16.09 -11.56
N SER A 497 8.97 -14.99 -11.80
CA SER A 497 7.52 -14.98 -12.01
C SER A 497 7.12 -14.03 -13.14
N TYR A 498 5.93 -14.22 -13.71
CA TYR A 498 5.30 -13.31 -14.66
C TYR A 498 3.93 -12.89 -14.15
N LEU A 499 3.46 -11.73 -14.62
CA LEU A 499 2.16 -11.21 -14.24
C LEU A 499 1.05 -11.76 -15.14
N SER A 500 0.00 -12.32 -14.52
CA SER A 500 -1.23 -12.78 -15.17
C SER A 500 -2.43 -12.13 -14.48
N GLY A 501 -3.14 -11.24 -15.17
CA GLY A 501 -4.07 -10.30 -14.55
C GLY A 501 -3.37 -9.52 -13.43
N ASN A 502 -3.92 -9.59 -12.21
CA ASN A 502 -3.32 -9.00 -11.02
C ASN A 502 -2.64 -10.04 -10.11
N SER A 503 -2.20 -11.19 -10.66
CA SER A 503 -1.57 -12.26 -9.90
C SER A 503 -0.20 -12.64 -10.46
N TRP A 504 0.80 -12.74 -9.58
CA TRP A 504 2.12 -13.24 -9.93
C TRP A 504 2.11 -14.76 -10.02
N GLN A 505 2.51 -15.28 -11.17
CA GLN A 505 2.60 -16.71 -11.45
C GLN A 505 4.08 -17.10 -11.58
N GLU A 506 4.54 -18.10 -10.85
CA GLU A 506 5.92 -18.59 -10.97
C GLU A 506 6.15 -19.29 -12.32
N PHE A 507 7.35 -19.10 -12.87
CA PHE A 507 7.76 -19.84 -14.06
C PHE A 507 7.98 -21.32 -13.73
N LYS A 508 7.46 -22.20 -14.58
CA LYS A 508 7.74 -23.63 -14.49
C LYS A 508 9.17 -23.93 -14.92
N ASN A 509 9.74 -25.03 -14.42
CA ASN A 509 11.06 -25.51 -14.85
C ASN A 509 11.18 -25.71 -16.37
N THR A 510 10.08 -26.03 -17.06
CA THR A 510 10.03 -26.15 -18.53
C THR A 510 10.00 -24.81 -19.27
N GLU A 511 9.61 -23.74 -18.59
CA GLU A 511 9.53 -22.39 -19.13
C GLU A 511 10.88 -21.64 -18.93
N MET A 512 11.65 -22.02 -17.92
CA MET A 512 13.05 -21.61 -17.74
C MET A 512 13.98 -22.39 -18.69
N LEU A 513 14.15 -21.90 -19.93
CA LEU A 513 14.88 -22.62 -20.98
C LEU A 513 16.39 -22.75 -20.70
N SER A 514 17.01 -21.69 -20.18
CA SER A 514 18.42 -21.71 -19.74
C SER A 514 18.77 -20.47 -18.93
N ASP A 515 19.65 -20.62 -17.95
CA ASP A 515 20.29 -19.51 -17.23
C ASP A 515 21.81 -19.68 -17.26
N SER A 516 22.53 -18.71 -17.83
CA SER A 516 24.00 -18.68 -17.85
C SER A 516 24.61 -17.64 -16.89
N THR A 517 23.81 -17.04 -16.01
CA THR A 517 24.19 -15.98 -15.06
C THR A 517 24.58 -16.54 -13.68
N ASN A 518 24.42 -17.85 -13.47
CA ASN A 518 24.60 -18.51 -12.17
C ASN A 518 23.76 -17.86 -11.06
N GLY A 519 22.49 -17.54 -11.34
CA GLY A 519 21.63 -16.83 -10.40
C GLY A 519 22.00 -15.34 -10.27
N LEU A 520 22.16 -14.66 -11.40
CA LEU A 520 22.57 -13.24 -11.51
C LEU A 520 23.89 -12.87 -10.83
N VAL A 521 24.72 -13.84 -10.45
CA VAL A 521 26.05 -13.56 -9.86
C VAL A 521 27.08 -13.21 -10.94
N ASP A 522 26.88 -13.70 -12.16
CA ASP A 522 27.75 -13.49 -13.29
C ASP A 522 26.98 -12.87 -14.47
N SER A 523 27.72 -12.18 -15.34
CA SER A 523 27.14 -11.71 -16.61
C SER A 523 26.77 -12.90 -17.49
N GLY A 524 25.56 -12.90 -18.04
CA GLY A 524 25.04 -14.05 -18.77
C GLY A 524 23.69 -13.80 -19.42
N ILE A 525 23.21 -14.80 -20.17
CA ILE A 525 21.92 -14.75 -20.85
C ILE A 525 20.96 -15.70 -20.16
N ILE A 526 19.79 -15.18 -19.78
CA ILE A 526 18.64 -15.98 -19.36
C ILE A 526 17.68 -16.11 -20.54
N ARG A 527 17.22 -17.32 -20.82
CA ARG A 527 16.23 -17.61 -21.86
C ARG A 527 14.95 -18.12 -21.20
N LEU A 528 13.85 -17.45 -21.51
CA LEU A 528 12.54 -17.73 -20.94
C LEU A 528 11.56 -18.03 -22.07
N SER A 529 10.70 -19.02 -21.87
CA SER A 529 9.51 -19.25 -22.68
C SER A 529 8.33 -18.61 -21.97
N ILE A 530 7.89 -17.44 -22.45
CA ILE A 530 6.78 -16.72 -21.85
C ILE A 530 5.48 -17.43 -22.21
N PRO A 531 4.66 -17.87 -21.23
CA PRO A 531 3.44 -18.63 -21.49
C PRO A 531 2.29 -17.73 -21.93
N GLU A 532 1.28 -18.32 -22.58
CA GLU A 532 0.07 -17.64 -23.06
C GLU A 532 -0.69 -16.89 -21.93
N GLY A 533 -0.59 -17.37 -20.69
CA GLY A 533 -1.20 -16.74 -19.53
C GLY A 533 -0.58 -15.40 -19.11
N ALA A 534 0.57 -14.99 -19.67
CA ALA A 534 1.15 -13.69 -19.38
C ALA A 534 0.35 -12.57 -20.06
N THR A 535 -0.31 -11.72 -19.29
CA THR A 535 -1.21 -10.69 -19.81
C THR A 535 -0.57 -9.30 -19.80
N SER A 536 -1.03 -8.42 -20.68
CA SER A 536 -0.61 -7.01 -20.72
C SER A 536 -1.59 -6.04 -20.03
N GLN A 537 -2.78 -6.50 -19.68
CA GLN A 537 -3.81 -5.71 -18.99
C GLN A 537 -3.86 -6.09 -17.51
N HIS A 538 -3.61 -5.11 -16.65
CA HIS A 538 -3.55 -5.27 -15.19
C HIS A 538 -3.54 -3.88 -14.53
N ASN A 539 -3.79 -3.87 -13.22
CA ASN A 539 -3.91 -2.65 -12.42
C ASN A 539 -2.79 -2.53 -11.37
N LEU A 540 -2.02 -3.60 -11.12
CA LEU A 540 -0.92 -3.61 -10.15
C LEU A 540 0.33 -2.85 -10.62
N LEU A 541 0.55 -2.81 -11.93
CA LEU A 541 1.68 -2.18 -12.59
C LEU A 541 1.17 -1.38 -13.79
N PRO A 542 2.01 -0.55 -14.44
CA PRO A 542 1.63 0.13 -15.68
C PRO A 542 1.14 -0.85 -16.76
N SER A 543 -0.13 -0.71 -17.14
CA SER A 543 -0.78 -1.53 -18.17
C SER A 543 -0.16 -1.30 -19.56
N GLY A 544 -0.35 -2.26 -20.47
CA GLY A 544 0.21 -2.26 -21.83
C GLY A 544 1.61 -2.89 -21.95
N LEU A 545 2.15 -3.41 -20.83
CA LEU A 545 3.42 -4.14 -20.77
C LEU A 545 3.20 -5.53 -20.16
N HIS A 546 4.00 -6.49 -20.60
CA HIS A 546 4.09 -7.80 -19.96
C HIS A 546 5.19 -7.75 -18.91
N TRP A 547 4.84 -8.01 -17.65
CA TRP A 547 5.77 -7.87 -16.54
C TRP A 547 6.36 -9.21 -16.12
N LEU A 548 7.68 -9.21 -15.95
CA LEU A 548 8.46 -10.26 -15.32
C LEU A 548 8.96 -9.75 -13.99
N ARG A 549 9.11 -10.65 -13.02
CA ARG A 549 9.63 -10.34 -11.70
C ARG A 549 10.63 -11.38 -11.26
N ALA A 550 11.78 -10.92 -10.77
CA ALA A 550 12.79 -11.73 -10.10
C ALA A 550 12.85 -11.31 -8.63
N THR A 551 12.68 -12.24 -7.69
CA THR A 551 12.70 -11.94 -6.26
C THR A 551 13.67 -12.82 -5.48
N VAL A 552 14.10 -12.30 -4.32
CA VAL A 552 14.92 -13.01 -3.33
C VAL A 552 14.41 -12.70 -1.92
N THR A 553 14.43 -13.71 -1.05
CA THR A 553 13.93 -13.59 0.33
C THR A 553 14.99 -13.16 1.33
N GLU A 554 16.27 -13.37 1.02
CA GLU A 554 17.41 -13.06 1.87
C GLU A 554 18.68 -12.83 1.04
N ASN A 555 19.72 -12.29 1.66
CA ASN A 555 21.04 -12.04 1.07
C ASN A 555 21.02 -11.27 -0.25
N ALA A 556 20.07 -10.35 -0.45
CA ALA A 556 19.96 -9.56 -1.68
C ALA A 556 21.28 -8.81 -2.01
N ALA A 557 21.99 -8.36 -0.98
CA ALA A 557 23.29 -7.70 -1.10
C ALA A 557 24.41 -8.60 -1.66
N ALA A 558 24.23 -9.92 -1.75
CA ALA A 558 25.18 -10.83 -2.40
C ALA A 558 25.14 -10.72 -3.93
N ILE A 559 24.00 -10.29 -4.49
CA ILE A 559 23.85 -10.08 -5.93
C ILE A 559 24.68 -8.85 -6.34
N PRO A 560 25.54 -8.95 -7.36
CA PRO A 560 26.30 -7.80 -7.83
C PRO A 560 25.41 -6.72 -8.45
N ASP A 561 25.92 -5.49 -8.44
CA ASP A 561 25.30 -4.39 -9.16
C ASP A 561 25.07 -4.74 -10.63
N THR A 562 23.86 -4.46 -11.12
CA THR A 562 23.51 -4.64 -12.53
C THR A 562 23.97 -3.42 -13.32
N LEU A 563 24.85 -3.62 -14.30
CA LEU A 563 25.26 -2.56 -15.21
C LEU A 563 24.15 -2.27 -16.24
N ASP A 564 23.60 -3.32 -16.83
CA ASP A 564 22.70 -3.20 -17.99
C ASP A 564 21.90 -4.48 -18.22
N ILE A 565 20.74 -4.34 -18.85
CA ILE A 565 19.84 -5.44 -19.21
C ILE A 565 19.42 -5.25 -20.67
N LYS A 566 19.72 -6.23 -21.54
CA LYS A 566 19.43 -6.18 -22.98
C LYS A 566 18.61 -7.38 -23.43
N THR A 567 17.54 -7.14 -24.17
CA THR A 567 16.68 -8.20 -24.72
C THR A 567 17.17 -8.67 -26.09
N GLN A 568 16.69 -9.84 -26.51
CA GLN A 568 17.03 -10.51 -27.78
C GLN A 568 18.53 -10.76 -27.97
N ALA A 569 19.24 -11.01 -26.86
CA ALA A 569 20.67 -11.25 -26.87
C ALA A 569 21.02 -12.69 -27.26
N VAL A 570 22.12 -12.87 -27.98
CA VAL A 570 22.70 -14.18 -28.31
C VAL A 570 24.22 -14.13 -28.17
N ARG A 571 24.83 -15.28 -27.90
CA ARG A 571 26.30 -15.41 -27.87
C ARG A 571 26.82 -15.72 -29.26
N ALA A 572 27.76 -14.91 -29.75
CA ALA A 572 28.50 -15.16 -30.98
C ALA A 572 29.93 -15.63 -30.66
N THR A 573 30.45 -16.58 -31.43
CA THR A 573 31.81 -17.09 -31.31
C THR A 573 32.62 -16.75 -32.56
N PHE A 574 33.91 -16.46 -32.37
CA PHE A 574 34.81 -16.19 -33.48
C PHE A 574 35.04 -17.45 -34.33
N VAL A 575 34.92 -17.31 -35.65
CA VAL A 575 35.24 -18.36 -36.62
C VAL A 575 36.46 -17.92 -37.42
N ASN A 576 37.55 -18.68 -37.31
CA ASN A 576 38.80 -18.36 -38.00
C ASN A 576 38.69 -18.68 -39.50
N GLN A 577 38.90 -17.67 -40.36
CA GLN A 577 38.91 -17.78 -41.81
C GLN A 577 40.30 -17.46 -42.40
N GLY A 578 41.37 -17.80 -41.66
CA GLY A 578 42.73 -17.40 -42.01
C GLY A 578 43.07 -15.97 -41.55
N ASN A 579 42.37 -15.48 -40.52
CA ASN A 579 42.61 -14.16 -39.96
C ASN A 579 43.99 -14.07 -39.30
N ALA A 580 44.56 -12.86 -39.27
CA ALA A 580 45.83 -12.62 -38.62
C ALA A 580 45.76 -12.96 -37.11
N ALA A 581 46.78 -13.66 -36.60
CA ALA A 581 46.78 -14.21 -35.25
C ALA A 581 46.98 -13.15 -34.15
N ASP A 582 47.49 -11.98 -34.52
CA ASP A 582 47.73 -10.83 -33.66
C ASP A 582 46.43 -10.17 -33.17
N HIS A 583 45.32 -10.29 -33.91
CA HIS A 583 44.04 -9.71 -33.47
C HIS A 583 43.51 -10.31 -32.16
N LEU A 584 43.92 -11.54 -31.81
CA LEU A 584 43.54 -12.21 -30.55
C LEU A 584 44.32 -11.67 -29.33
N SER A 585 45.34 -10.82 -29.54
CA SER A 585 46.11 -10.22 -28.45
C SER A 585 45.33 -9.16 -27.68
N LYS A 586 44.28 -8.60 -28.27
CA LYS A 586 43.37 -7.65 -27.64
C LYS A 586 41.93 -8.10 -27.86
N PRO A 587 41.04 -7.88 -26.88
CA PRO A 587 39.63 -8.12 -27.11
C PRO A 587 39.12 -7.19 -28.22
N LEU A 588 38.19 -7.68 -29.04
CA LEU A 588 37.47 -6.87 -30.00
C LEU A 588 36.72 -5.77 -29.23
N PRO A 589 36.95 -4.48 -29.54
CA PRO A 589 36.30 -3.39 -28.82
C PRO A 589 34.78 -3.45 -28.91
N ALA A 590 34.10 -2.87 -27.92
CA ALA A 590 32.65 -2.67 -27.98
C ALA A 590 32.23 -1.95 -29.28
N ASN A 591 31.04 -2.28 -29.77
CA ASN A 591 30.39 -1.74 -30.96
C ASN A 591 31.15 -1.96 -32.28
N SER A 592 32.06 -2.94 -32.32
CA SER A 592 32.79 -3.28 -33.55
C SER A 592 31.93 -4.06 -34.54
N ILE A 593 31.07 -4.95 -34.06
CA ILE A 593 30.13 -5.72 -34.90
C ILE A 593 28.89 -4.86 -35.18
N GLN A 594 28.72 -4.47 -36.44
CA GLN A 594 27.61 -3.59 -36.89
C GLN A 594 26.58 -4.28 -37.79
N GLY A 595 26.83 -5.53 -38.20
CA GLY A 595 25.91 -6.26 -39.08
C GLY A 595 26.37 -7.66 -39.44
N PHE A 596 25.52 -8.37 -40.18
CA PHE A 596 25.79 -9.71 -40.69
C PHE A 596 26.58 -9.69 -42.00
N VAL A 597 27.30 -10.78 -42.27
CA VAL A 597 27.91 -11.03 -43.60
C VAL A 597 26.83 -11.14 -44.67
N THR A 598 25.79 -11.94 -44.40
CA THR A 598 24.58 -12.03 -45.23
C THR A 598 23.45 -11.36 -44.47
N ARG A 599 22.92 -10.26 -45.02
CA ARG A 599 21.84 -9.50 -44.36
C ARG A 599 20.55 -10.32 -44.31
N ASP A 600 19.96 -10.42 -43.12
CA ASP A 600 18.61 -10.92 -42.94
C ASP A 600 17.64 -9.72 -42.87
N PRO A 601 16.66 -9.59 -43.78
CA PRO A 601 15.71 -8.49 -43.77
C PRO A 601 14.78 -8.49 -42.54
N ALA A 602 14.64 -9.61 -41.83
CA ALA A 602 13.88 -9.69 -40.58
C ALA A 602 14.63 -9.05 -39.39
N ILE A 603 15.94 -8.80 -39.52
CA ILE A 603 16.77 -8.21 -38.46
C ILE A 603 17.12 -6.78 -38.84
N ASN A 604 16.57 -5.82 -38.09
CA ASN A 604 16.80 -4.40 -38.35
C ASN A 604 18.25 -3.97 -38.02
N THR A 605 18.75 -4.38 -36.85
CA THR A 605 20.06 -3.94 -36.34
C THR A 605 20.74 -5.03 -35.51
N VAL A 606 22.07 -5.07 -35.54
CA VAL A 606 22.92 -5.89 -34.66
C VAL A 606 23.88 -4.97 -33.91
N GLN A 607 24.06 -5.23 -32.62
CA GLN A 607 24.99 -4.47 -31.78
C GLN A 607 25.77 -5.42 -30.87
N GLN A 608 27.03 -5.09 -30.63
CA GLN A 608 27.92 -5.77 -29.68
C GLN A 608 28.36 -4.77 -28.61
N PRO A 609 27.54 -4.52 -27.56
CA PRO A 609 27.78 -3.44 -26.62
C PRO A 609 29.03 -3.62 -25.74
N TYR A 610 29.58 -4.83 -25.64
CA TYR A 610 30.69 -5.18 -24.76
C TYR A 610 31.85 -5.79 -25.53
N SER A 611 33.07 -5.62 -25.04
CA SER A 611 34.27 -6.20 -25.66
C SER A 611 34.21 -7.73 -25.71
N SER A 612 34.85 -8.34 -26.71
CA SER A 612 34.96 -9.81 -26.75
C SER A 612 35.83 -10.34 -25.61
N PHE A 613 35.73 -11.64 -25.31
CA PHE A 613 36.50 -12.29 -24.25
C PHE A 613 37.01 -13.67 -24.69
N GLY A 614 37.97 -14.23 -23.94
CA GLY A 614 38.48 -15.59 -24.13
C GLY A 614 39.44 -15.79 -25.31
N GLY A 615 39.83 -14.72 -26.02
CA GLY A 615 40.83 -14.78 -27.09
C GLY A 615 42.23 -15.06 -26.55
N LYS A 616 42.97 -15.98 -27.19
CA LYS A 616 44.39 -16.25 -26.89
C LYS A 616 45.19 -16.26 -28.20
N PRO A 617 46.22 -15.40 -28.35
CA PRO A 617 47.05 -15.42 -29.54
C PRO A 617 47.84 -16.73 -29.63
N LYS A 618 48.29 -17.04 -30.85
CA LYS A 618 49.21 -18.16 -31.06
C LYS A 618 50.48 -17.92 -30.24
N GLU A 619 50.91 -18.94 -29.51
CA GLU A 619 52.11 -18.89 -28.68
C GLU A 619 53.36 -18.57 -29.53
N ASP A 620 54.17 -17.59 -29.09
CA ASP A 620 55.45 -17.26 -29.70
C ASP A 620 56.62 -18.07 -29.09
N ASN A 621 57.80 -18.02 -29.71
CA ASN A 621 58.96 -18.80 -29.26
C ASN A 621 59.44 -18.43 -27.84
N ARG A 622 59.28 -17.17 -27.41
CA ARG A 622 59.71 -16.71 -26.09
C ARG A 622 58.72 -17.18 -25.02
N ALA A 623 57.43 -17.01 -25.27
CA ALA A 623 56.34 -17.52 -24.45
C ALA A 623 56.42 -19.05 -24.33
N PHE A 624 56.66 -19.76 -25.44
CA PHE A 624 56.90 -21.21 -25.44
C PHE A 624 58.06 -21.60 -24.53
N THR A 625 59.21 -20.93 -24.69
CA THR A 625 60.42 -21.22 -23.89
C THR A 625 60.17 -20.96 -22.40
N MET A 626 59.46 -19.87 -22.07
CA MET A 626 59.05 -19.54 -20.71
C MET A 626 58.13 -20.61 -20.14
N ARG A 627 57.05 -20.96 -20.86
CA ARG A 627 56.10 -22.00 -20.45
C ARG A 627 56.78 -23.36 -20.24
N VAL A 628 57.68 -23.78 -21.13
CA VAL A 628 58.44 -25.03 -20.97
C VAL A 628 59.34 -24.97 -19.74
N SER A 629 60.04 -23.85 -19.51
CA SER A 629 60.91 -23.68 -18.35
C SER A 629 60.12 -23.71 -17.03
N GLU A 630 58.98 -23.01 -16.98
CA GLU A 630 58.07 -23.03 -15.84
C GLU A 630 57.51 -24.44 -15.63
N ARG A 631 57.04 -25.10 -16.69
CA ARG A 631 56.50 -26.47 -16.66
C ARG A 631 57.49 -27.51 -16.14
N LEU A 632 58.76 -27.41 -16.52
CA LEU A 632 59.83 -28.30 -16.03
C LEU A 632 60.12 -28.08 -14.54
N ARG A 633 59.92 -26.85 -14.03
CA ARG A 633 60.09 -26.52 -12.62
C ARG A 633 58.93 -27.04 -11.76
N HIS A 634 57.69 -26.65 -12.07
CA HIS A 634 56.52 -27.05 -11.27
C HIS A 634 56.00 -28.46 -11.58
N LYS A 635 56.44 -29.08 -12.70
CA LYS A 635 56.09 -30.46 -13.10
C LYS A 635 54.58 -30.75 -13.09
N GLN A 636 53.77 -29.75 -13.42
CA GLN A 636 52.30 -29.81 -13.34
C GLN A 636 51.76 -30.22 -11.96
N ARG A 637 52.38 -29.73 -10.89
CA ARG A 637 51.92 -29.90 -9.51
C ARG A 637 51.95 -28.55 -8.79
N ALA A 638 50.90 -28.26 -8.04
CA ALA A 638 50.80 -27.05 -7.23
C ALA A 638 51.32 -27.37 -5.81
N ILE A 639 52.61 -27.12 -5.56
CA ILE A 639 53.25 -27.45 -4.27
C ILE A 639 53.62 -26.18 -3.52
N THR A 640 54.44 -25.32 -4.13
CA THR A 640 54.89 -24.04 -3.57
C THR A 640 53.98 -22.91 -4.00
N ALA A 641 53.98 -21.78 -3.27
CA ALA A 641 53.20 -20.59 -3.63
C ALA A 641 53.43 -20.14 -5.09
N TRP A 642 54.68 -20.22 -5.56
CA TRP A 642 55.04 -19.90 -6.94
C TRP A 642 54.39 -20.86 -7.96
N ASP A 643 54.28 -22.15 -7.63
CA ASP A 643 53.65 -23.13 -8.53
C ASP A 643 52.17 -22.83 -8.73
N TYR A 644 51.45 -22.47 -7.66
CA TYR A 644 50.04 -22.03 -7.74
C TYR A 644 49.90 -20.80 -8.64
N GLU A 645 50.72 -19.77 -8.41
CA GLU A 645 50.68 -18.53 -9.17
C GLU A 645 50.90 -18.77 -10.68
N ARG A 646 51.90 -19.58 -11.04
CA ARG A 646 52.22 -19.87 -12.45
C ARG A 646 51.22 -20.77 -13.14
N LEU A 647 50.70 -21.78 -12.46
CA LEU A 647 49.66 -22.64 -13.02
C LEU A 647 48.40 -21.85 -13.39
N VAL A 648 48.02 -20.86 -12.56
CA VAL A 648 46.90 -19.98 -12.86
C VAL A 648 47.21 -19.05 -14.03
N LEU A 649 48.36 -18.34 -14.00
CA LEU A 649 48.74 -17.42 -15.07
C LEU A 649 48.93 -18.10 -16.45
N GLU A 650 49.40 -19.35 -16.48
CA GLU A 650 49.55 -20.13 -17.72
C GLU A 650 48.18 -20.48 -18.34
N HIS A 651 47.22 -20.91 -17.50
CA HIS A 651 45.94 -21.44 -17.95
C HIS A 651 44.89 -20.36 -18.21
N PHE A 652 44.87 -19.29 -17.41
CA PHE A 652 43.85 -18.24 -17.43
C PHE A 652 44.44 -16.90 -17.95
N PRO A 653 44.46 -16.67 -19.28
CA PRO A 653 45.07 -15.46 -19.87
C PRO A 653 44.39 -14.15 -19.46
N GLN A 654 43.12 -14.21 -19.03
CA GLN A 654 42.38 -13.06 -18.51
C GLN A 654 42.82 -12.62 -17.10
N ILE A 655 43.73 -13.36 -16.46
CA ILE A 655 44.28 -13.01 -15.15
C ILE A 655 45.60 -12.26 -15.33
N TYR A 656 45.63 -11.00 -14.89
CA TYR A 656 46.83 -10.16 -14.90
C TYR A 656 47.82 -10.57 -13.80
N LYS A 657 47.31 -10.84 -12.59
CA LYS A 657 48.15 -11.10 -11.42
C LYS A 657 47.54 -12.11 -10.48
N VAL A 658 48.40 -12.94 -9.89
CA VAL A 658 48.04 -13.92 -8.87
C VAL A 658 48.95 -13.77 -7.68
N LYS A 659 48.39 -13.90 -6.47
CA LYS A 659 49.14 -13.98 -5.22
C LYS A 659 48.67 -15.19 -4.44
N CYS A 660 49.58 -16.11 -4.17
CA CYS A 660 49.31 -17.25 -3.31
C CYS A 660 49.73 -16.94 -1.86
N ILE A 661 48.80 -17.16 -0.93
CA ILE A 661 48.97 -16.96 0.51
C ILE A 661 48.77 -18.32 1.18
N THR A 662 49.82 -18.83 1.80
CA THR A 662 49.80 -20.09 2.55
C THR A 662 49.54 -19.81 4.03
N SER A 663 48.94 -20.76 4.76
CA SER A 663 48.69 -20.63 6.21
C SER A 663 49.96 -20.30 7.02
N ALA A 664 51.14 -20.67 6.54
CA ALA A 664 52.42 -20.31 7.17
C ALA A 664 52.77 -18.80 7.08
N ALA A 665 52.17 -18.07 6.14
CA ALA A 665 52.42 -16.64 5.90
C ALA A 665 51.38 -15.72 6.54
N GLY A 666 50.29 -16.26 7.09
CA GLY A 666 49.23 -15.52 7.77
C GLY A 666 48.86 -16.23 9.06
N ASN A 667 49.57 -15.92 10.15
CA ASN A 667 49.33 -16.41 11.51
C ASN A 667 47.82 -16.63 11.75
N HIS A 668 47.41 -17.87 12.01
CA HIS A 668 46.28 -18.38 12.82
C HIS A 668 46.11 -19.86 12.40
N ASN A 669 46.76 -20.80 13.12
CA ASN A 669 46.78 -22.26 12.90
C ASN A 669 47.63 -22.82 11.72
N PRO A 670 48.92 -23.15 11.96
CA PRO A 670 49.76 -23.89 11.01
C PRO A 670 49.25 -25.30 10.61
N GLY A 671 48.24 -25.83 11.33
CA GLY A 671 47.64 -27.13 11.08
C GLY A 671 46.58 -27.15 9.97
N ASP A 672 46.07 -25.99 9.56
CA ASP A 672 45.10 -25.91 8.46
C ASP A 672 45.87 -25.90 7.13
N ALA A 673 45.74 -26.97 6.35
CA ALA A 673 46.29 -27.10 5.00
C ALA A 673 45.53 -26.23 3.98
N LYS A 674 45.29 -24.96 4.32
CA LYS A 674 44.55 -23.99 3.52
C LYS A 674 45.49 -23.16 2.66
N VAL A 675 45.18 -23.06 1.38
CA VAL A 675 45.91 -22.22 0.41
C VAL A 675 44.94 -21.22 -0.18
N THR A 676 45.21 -19.93 0.03
CA THR A 676 44.38 -18.85 -0.53
C THR A 676 45.06 -18.28 -1.76
N VAL A 677 44.39 -18.37 -2.91
CA VAL A 677 44.86 -17.83 -4.18
C VAL A 677 44.04 -16.57 -4.50
N VAL A 678 44.71 -15.43 -4.48
CA VAL A 678 44.10 -14.13 -4.76
C VAL A 678 44.41 -13.76 -6.21
N VAL A 679 43.38 -13.45 -7.00
CA VAL A 679 43.53 -13.18 -8.44
C VAL A 679 43.05 -11.79 -8.80
N ILE A 680 43.73 -11.16 -9.76
CA ILE A 680 43.38 -9.85 -10.32
C ILE A 680 43.24 -10.02 -11.83
N PRO A 681 42.07 -9.72 -12.42
CA PRO A 681 41.88 -9.83 -13.87
C PRO A 681 42.60 -8.71 -14.63
N ASP A 682 42.89 -8.96 -15.90
CA ASP A 682 43.30 -7.92 -16.84
C ASP A 682 42.07 -7.17 -17.36
N VAL A 683 41.94 -5.90 -16.98
CA VAL A 683 40.83 -5.01 -17.36
C VAL A 683 41.24 -3.91 -18.34
N ALA A 684 42.52 -3.83 -18.74
CA ALA A 684 43.05 -2.66 -19.44
C ALA A 684 42.40 -2.38 -20.82
N ASN A 685 41.75 -3.40 -21.42
CA ASN A 685 41.10 -3.30 -22.73
C ASN A 685 39.64 -3.79 -22.72
N THR A 686 39.01 -3.88 -21.55
CA THR A 686 37.63 -4.37 -21.41
C THR A 686 36.65 -3.23 -21.15
N ALA A 687 35.42 -3.37 -21.68
CA ALA A 687 34.31 -2.44 -21.44
C ALA A 687 33.12 -3.21 -20.83
N PRO A 688 32.47 -2.70 -19.76
CA PRO A 688 32.81 -1.48 -19.01
C PRO A 688 34.15 -1.59 -18.27
N PHE A 689 34.82 -0.44 -18.10
CA PHE A 689 36.11 -0.35 -17.44
C PHE A 689 35.90 0.04 -15.97
N PHE A 690 36.25 -0.86 -15.03
CA PHE A 690 36.29 -0.59 -13.58
C PHE A 690 37.74 -0.55 -13.09
N PRO A 691 38.45 0.57 -13.33
CA PRO A 691 39.91 0.64 -13.20
C PRO A 691 40.46 0.44 -11.80
N LEU A 692 39.76 0.99 -10.80
CA LEU A 692 40.30 1.13 -9.45
C LEU A 692 40.28 -0.20 -8.70
N GLU A 693 39.23 -0.98 -8.91
CA GLU A 693 38.97 -2.25 -8.22
C GLU A 693 38.73 -3.41 -9.21
N PRO A 694 39.74 -3.85 -9.97
CA PRO A 694 39.56 -4.96 -10.89
C PRO A 694 39.25 -6.26 -10.14
N LYS A 695 38.06 -6.82 -10.37
CA LYS A 695 37.59 -8.06 -9.72
C LYS A 695 37.22 -9.09 -10.77
N ALA A 696 37.67 -10.32 -10.56
CA ALA A 696 37.29 -11.46 -11.38
C ALA A 696 35.84 -11.88 -11.06
N PRO A 697 35.05 -12.28 -12.08
CA PRO A 697 33.70 -12.82 -11.88
C PRO A 697 33.73 -14.16 -11.13
N LEU A 698 32.62 -14.54 -10.50
CA LEU A 698 32.57 -15.70 -9.61
C LEU A 698 32.79 -17.01 -10.38
N TYR A 699 32.23 -17.16 -11.59
CA TYR A 699 32.47 -18.35 -12.41
C TYR A 699 33.98 -18.59 -12.61
N LEU A 700 34.74 -17.52 -12.83
CA LEU A 700 36.18 -17.61 -13.08
C LEU A 700 36.94 -18.02 -11.81
N LEU A 701 36.55 -17.50 -10.64
CA LEU A 701 37.12 -17.94 -9.37
C LEU A 701 36.88 -19.44 -9.13
N LYS A 702 35.67 -19.93 -9.42
CA LYS A 702 35.31 -21.36 -9.30
C LYS A 702 36.09 -22.21 -10.29
N GLU A 703 36.22 -21.80 -11.54
CA GLU A 703 37.02 -22.50 -12.56
C GLU A 703 38.49 -22.62 -12.14
N ILE A 704 39.10 -21.54 -11.62
CA ILE A 704 40.47 -21.55 -11.11
C ILE A 704 40.59 -22.52 -9.93
N GLN A 705 39.61 -22.53 -9.02
CA GLN A 705 39.62 -23.42 -7.86
C GLN A 705 39.58 -24.89 -8.29
N VAL A 706 38.65 -25.26 -9.17
CA VAL A 706 38.51 -26.63 -9.70
C VAL A 706 39.76 -27.04 -10.48
N TYR A 707 40.31 -26.13 -11.29
CA TYR A 707 41.55 -26.38 -12.04
C TYR A 707 42.71 -26.71 -11.09
N LEU A 708 42.92 -25.90 -10.04
CA LEU A 708 44.00 -26.12 -9.08
C LEU A 708 43.81 -27.38 -8.23
N GLN A 709 42.57 -27.74 -7.88
CA GLN A 709 42.24 -28.97 -7.15
C GLN A 709 42.78 -30.23 -7.85
N ASN A 710 42.80 -30.25 -9.19
CA ASN A 710 43.33 -31.37 -9.98
C ASN A 710 44.86 -31.52 -9.92
N TYR A 711 45.58 -30.48 -9.47
CA TYR A 711 47.05 -30.46 -9.47
C TYR A 711 47.67 -30.32 -8.08
N THR A 712 46.85 -30.22 -7.03
CA THR A 712 47.29 -30.20 -5.63
C THR A 712 47.06 -31.55 -4.94
N SER A 713 47.51 -31.65 -3.69
CA SER A 713 47.19 -32.76 -2.80
C SER A 713 45.72 -32.71 -2.36
N PRO A 714 45.00 -33.85 -2.26
CA PRO A 714 43.61 -33.87 -1.79
C PRO A 714 43.45 -33.40 -0.33
N PHE A 715 44.55 -33.31 0.42
CA PHE A 715 44.56 -32.79 1.79
C PHE A 715 44.60 -31.26 1.85
N VAL A 716 44.80 -30.56 0.74
CA VAL A 716 44.89 -29.09 0.70
C VAL A 716 43.53 -28.48 0.37
N GLN A 717 43.06 -27.57 1.22
CA GLN A 717 41.88 -26.77 0.97
C GLN A 717 42.26 -25.51 0.19
N ILE A 718 41.93 -25.48 -1.10
CA ILE A 718 42.14 -24.29 -1.94
C ILE A 718 40.94 -23.35 -1.80
N VAL A 719 41.22 -22.07 -1.58
CA VAL A 719 40.24 -20.98 -1.67
C VAL A 719 40.73 -19.99 -2.71
N VAL A 720 39.92 -19.71 -3.72
CA VAL A 720 40.23 -18.68 -4.74
C VAL A 720 39.31 -17.49 -4.54
N LYS A 721 39.86 -16.28 -4.49
CA LYS A 721 39.06 -15.07 -4.25
C LYS A 721 39.64 -13.82 -4.90
N ASN A 722 38.81 -12.78 -4.99
CA ASN A 722 39.25 -11.42 -5.31
C ASN A 722 40.05 -10.81 -4.15
N PRO A 723 40.94 -9.85 -4.43
CA PRO A 723 41.62 -9.08 -3.39
C PRO A 723 40.64 -8.19 -2.62
N ARG A 724 41.03 -7.82 -1.40
CA ARG A 724 40.31 -6.83 -0.59
C ARG A 724 40.82 -5.44 -0.93
N TYR A 725 40.06 -4.70 -1.73
CA TYR A 725 40.39 -3.31 -2.02
C TYR A 725 40.00 -2.43 -0.83
N LYS A 726 40.94 -1.59 -0.38
CA LYS A 726 40.70 -0.60 0.67
C LYS A 726 40.82 0.79 0.04
N PRO A 727 39.71 1.47 -0.27
CA PRO A 727 39.75 2.82 -0.79
C PRO A 727 40.31 3.76 0.27
N ILE A 728 41.21 4.64 -0.13
CA ILE A 728 41.72 5.74 0.69
C ILE A 728 41.32 7.07 0.08
N GLN A 729 40.78 7.95 0.91
CA GLN A 729 40.39 9.30 0.50
C GLN A 729 41.28 10.30 1.22
N TYR A 730 41.87 11.22 0.46
CA TYR A 730 42.55 12.39 1.02
C TYR A 730 41.65 13.62 1.00
N LYS A 731 41.75 14.41 2.08
CA LYS A 731 41.33 15.80 2.14
C LYS A 731 42.54 16.69 2.03
N VAL A 732 42.57 17.55 1.01
CA VAL A 732 43.72 18.36 0.62
C VAL A 732 43.31 19.83 0.57
N GLY A 733 44.08 20.70 1.20
CA GLY A 733 44.00 22.15 1.00
C GLY A 733 45.16 22.62 0.14
N ILE A 734 44.87 23.31 -0.97
CA ILE A 734 45.88 23.72 -1.95
C ILE A 734 45.66 25.15 -2.44
N ARG A 735 46.71 25.74 -3.00
CA ARG A 735 46.65 26.95 -3.83
C ARG A 735 47.20 26.62 -5.22
N PHE A 736 46.45 26.98 -6.26
CA PHE A 736 46.93 26.89 -7.65
C PHE A 736 47.74 28.14 -8.03
N LEU A 737 48.62 28.01 -9.02
CA LEU A 737 49.41 29.12 -9.53
C LEU A 737 48.51 30.24 -10.08
N ALA A 738 48.92 31.49 -9.89
CA ALA A 738 48.20 32.66 -10.37
C ALA A 738 47.98 32.60 -11.89
N GLY A 739 46.74 32.89 -12.34
CA GLY A 739 46.35 32.82 -13.75
C GLY A 739 45.87 31.45 -14.24
N SER A 740 45.80 30.45 -13.36
CA SER A 740 45.29 29.10 -13.67
C SER A 740 43.75 29.02 -13.57
N ASP A 741 43.12 28.21 -14.43
CA ASP A 741 41.68 27.89 -14.32
C ASP A 741 41.44 26.94 -13.14
N GLN A 742 40.95 27.49 -12.04
CA GLN A 742 40.77 26.75 -10.78
C GLN A 742 39.77 25.60 -10.89
N GLY A 743 38.70 25.75 -11.69
CA GLY A 743 37.69 24.70 -11.87
C GLY A 743 38.22 23.52 -12.66
N TYR A 744 38.96 23.80 -13.74
CA TYR A 744 39.63 22.77 -14.53
C TYR A 744 40.69 22.02 -13.70
N TYR A 745 41.57 22.74 -13.00
CA TYR A 745 42.67 22.12 -12.25
C TYR A 745 42.22 21.40 -10.98
N LEU A 746 41.07 21.72 -10.41
CA LEU A 746 40.47 20.93 -9.33
C LEU A 746 40.13 19.53 -9.82
N ASN A 747 39.47 19.43 -10.98
CA ASN A 747 39.15 18.14 -11.60
C ASN A 747 40.42 17.40 -12.03
N GLN A 748 41.39 18.12 -12.64
CA GLN A 748 42.66 17.54 -13.06
C GLN A 748 43.46 16.99 -11.87
N LEU A 749 43.49 17.70 -10.74
CA LEU A 749 44.20 17.23 -9.56
C LEU A 749 43.54 15.99 -8.96
N ASN A 750 42.21 15.91 -8.94
CA ASN A 750 41.52 14.70 -8.52
C ASN A 750 41.92 13.49 -9.38
N GLU A 751 41.98 13.65 -10.71
CA GLU A 751 42.48 12.61 -11.61
C GLU A 751 43.95 12.27 -11.37
N ASP A 752 44.80 13.28 -11.16
CA ASP A 752 46.23 13.08 -10.91
C ASP A 752 46.47 12.30 -9.60
N ILE A 753 45.73 12.60 -8.53
CA ILE A 753 45.79 11.86 -7.25
C ILE A 753 45.31 10.42 -7.47
N LYS A 754 44.20 10.21 -8.18
CA LYS A 754 43.72 8.86 -8.51
C LYS A 754 44.76 8.04 -9.26
N ARG A 755 45.38 8.64 -10.28
CA ARG A 755 46.42 8.00 -11.08
C ARG A 755 47.66 7.68 -10.26
N PHE A 756 48.03 8.52 -9.30
CA PHE A 756 49.14 8.26 -8.40
C PHE A 756 48.87 7.10 -7.43
N LEU A 757 47.69 7.07 -6.84
CA LEU A 757 47.31 6.05 -5.84
C LEU A 757 46.95 4.71 -6.48
N SER A 758 46.50 4.70 -7.73
CA SER A 758 46.10 3.49 -8.46
C SER A 758 46.63 3.51 -9.89
N PRO A 759 47.95 3.40 -10.10
CA PRO A 759 48.53 3.57 -11.43
C PRO A 759 48.08 2.51 -12.45
N TRP A 760 47.70 1.30 -12.00
CA TRP A 760 47.14 0.23 -12.84
C TRP A 760 45.79 0.59 -13.50
N ALA A 761 45.07 1.57 -12.95
CA ALA A 761 43.84 2.09 -13.54
C ALA A 761 44.08 2.86 -14.84
N TYR A 762 45.31 3.33 -15.09
CA TYR A 762 45.61 4.28 -16.18
C TYR A 762 46.78 3.82 -17.05
N GLU A 763 47.69 3.01 -16.50
CA GLU A 763 48.93 2.61 -17.15
C GLU A 763 48.98 1.08 -17.30
N ALA A 764 49.06 0.61 -18.55
CA ALA A 764 49.05 -0.81 -18.89
C ALA A 764 50.20 -1.64 -18.28
N GLN A 765 51.24 -1.01 -17.72
CA GLN A 765 52.41 -1.67 -17.15
C GLN A 765 52.61 -1.37 -15.65
N ALA A 766 51.68 -0.65 -15.01
CA ALA A 766 51.81 -0.32 -13.60
C ALA A 766 51.61 -1.55 -12.71
N TYR A 767 52.52 -1.74 -11.74
CA TYR A 767 52.56 -2.93 -10.91
C TYR A 767 51.66 -2.79 -9.68
N ILE A 768 50.65 -3.67 -9.56
CA ILE A 768 49.77 -3.73 -8.39
C ILE A 768 50.49 -4.40 -7.21
N THR A 769 50.60 -3.76 -6.05
CA THR A 769 51.35 -4.33 -4.91
C THR A 769 50.43 -4.68 -3.75
N PHE A 770 50.42 -5.96 -3.35
CA PHE A 770 49.74 -6.48 -2.17
C PHE A 770 50.42 -6.01 -0.88
N GLY A 771 49.64 -5.71 0.16
CA GLY A 771 50.19 -5.34 1.47
C GLY A 771 50.94 -4.00 1.46
N SER A 772 50.66 -3.13 0.49
CA SER A 772 51.33 -1.85 0.33
C SER A 772 50.98 -0.85 1.44
N SER A 773 51.88 0.09 1.66
CA SER A 773 51.65 1.25 2.51
C SER A 773 52.04 2.52 1.76
N ILE A 774 51.30 3.61 1.99
CA ILE A 774 51.52 4.91 1.35
C ILE A 774 51.68 5.94 2.45
N HIS A 775 52.85 6.60 2.47
CA HIS A 775 53.10 7.71 3.39
C HIS A 775 52.50 9.00 2.83
N ASN A 776 51.86 9.79 3.70
CA ASN A 776 51.29 11.08 3.34
C ASN A 776 52.33 12.03 2.71
N SER A 777 53.59 11.97 3.14
CA SER A 777 54.70 12.74 2.56
C SER A 777 54.94 12.43 1.07
N SER A 778 54.70 11.19 0.63
CA SER A 778 54.83 10.82 -0.78
C SER A 778 53.73 11.43 -1.63
N VAL A 779 52.52 11.54 -1.07
CA VAL A 779 51.37 12.19 -1.71
C VAL A 779 51.58 13.70 -1.77
N ILE A 780 52.02 14.34 -0.69
CA ILE A 780 52.36 15.78 -0.66
C ILE A 780 53.39 16.10 -1.74
N HIS A 781 54.53 15.38 -1.76
CA HIS A 781 55.58 15.57 -2.75
C HIS A 781 55.10 15.36 -4.18
N PHE A 782 54.15 14.45 -4.40
CA PHE A 782 53.53 14.25 -5.72
C PHE A 782 52.68 15.44 -6.16
N ILE A 783 51.88 16.01 -5.23
CA ILE A 783 51.00 17.15 -5.48
C ILE A 783 51.81 18.43 -5.68
N GLU A 784 52.81 18.71 -4.84
CA GLU A 784 53.69 19.89 -4.96
C GLU A 784 54.44 19.95 -6.29
N LYS A 785 54.71 18.80 -6.92
CA LYS A 785 55.40 18.72 -8.21
C LYS A 785 54.51 18.97 -9.43
N ARG A 786 53.20 19.14 -9.25
CA ARG A 786 52.29 19.45 -10.37
C ARG A 786 52.56 20.87 -10.86
N SER A 787 52.69 21.06 -12.17
CA SER A 787 53.06 22.36 -12.75
C SER A 787 52.02 23.47 -12.56
N TYR A 788 50.85 23.15 -12.02
CA TYR A 788 49.73 24.06 -11.77
C TYR A 788 49.47 24.30 -10.27
N VAL A 789 50.19 23.61 -9.37
CA VAL A 789 50.09 23.79 -7.92
C VAL A 789 51.18 24.76 -7.46
N ASP A 790 50.79 25.76 -6.67
CA ASP A 790 51.70 26.73 -6.04
C ASP A 790 52.13 26.25 -4.65
N TYR A 791 51.16 25.80 -3.85
CA TYR A 791 51.39 25.39 -2.47
C TYR A 791 50.34 24.37 -1.99
N VAL A 792 50.76 23.44 -1.12
CA VAL A 792 49.88 22.50 -0.42
C VAL A 792 49.89 22.86 1.06
N GLY A 793 48.77 23.33 1.61
CA GLY A 793 48.72 23.75 3.01
C GLY A 793 48.45 22.62 3.98
N TYR A 794 47.60 21.65 3.61
CA TYR A 794 47.41 20.45 4.45
C TYR A 794 46.95 19.23 3.65
N LEU A 795 47.21 18.06 4.23
CA LEU A 795 46.77 16.75 3.74
C LEU A 795 46.30 15.91 4.94
N LYS A 796 45.01 15.56 4.97
CA LYS A 796 44.44 14.66 5.98
C LYS A 796 43.94 13.38 5.30
N LEU A 797 44.33 12.23 5.85
CA LEU A 797 43.84 10.93 5.39
C LEU A 797 42.47 10.66 6.01
N ILE A 798 41.52 10.24 5.18
CA ILE A 798 40.16 9.94 5.57
C ILE A 798 39.86 8.47 5.30
N GLU A 799 39.27 7.81 6.29
CA GLU A 799 38.68 6.48 6.18
C GLU A 799 37.16 6.59 6.13
N GLN A 800 36.56 5.95 5.13
CA GLN A 800 35.12 5.71 5.11
C GLN A 800 34.82 4.57 6.07
N VAL A 801 34.10 4.85 7.15
CA VAL A 801 33.63 3.83 8.07
C VAL A 801 32.14 3.58 7.79
N PRO A 802 31.78 2.41 7.25
CA PRO A 802 30.38 2.06 7.10
C PRO A 802 29.76 1.88 8.50
N ILE A 803 28.68 2.60 8.78
CA ILE A 803 27.83 2.32 9.93
C ILE A 803 27.11 1.01 9.61
N LYS A 804 27.15 0.04 10.53
CA LYS A 804 26.32 -1.16 10.40
C LYS A 804 24.87 -0.69 10.37
N ALA A 805 24.26 -0.78 9.19
CA ALA A 805 22.86 -0.47 9.03
C ALA A 805 22.05 -1.30 10.04
N GLY A 806 21.24 -0.63 10.86
CA GLY A 806 20.01 -1.26 11.33
C GLY A 806 19.14 -1.62 10.12
N SER A 807 18.06 -2.35 10.34
CA SER A 807 17.16 -3.01 9.37
C SER A 807 16.51 -2.13 8.27
N GLN A 808 17.00 -0.91 8.02
CA GLN A 808 16.42 0.14 7.18
C GLN A 808 17.26 0.47 5.91
N GLY A 809 18.24 -0.35 5.54
CA GLY A 809 18.77 -0.38 4.16
C GLY A 809 19.54 0.86 3.67
N LYS A 810 19.81 1.87 4.50
CA LYS A 810 20.81 2.91 4.22
C LYS A 810 22.08 2.62 5.01
N SER A 811 23.16 2.33 4.29
CA SER A 811 24.51 2.37 4.87
C SER A 811 24.94 3.82 4.96
N ASP A 812 24.65 4.48 6.08
CA ASP A 812 25.32 5.75 6.37
C ASP A 812 26.81 5.48 6.53
N ILE A 813 27.64 6.25 5.83
CA ILE A 813 29.09 6.20 5.89
C ILE A 813 29.48 7.46 6.65
N TYR A 814 30.26 7.33 7.73
CA TYR A 814 30.91 8.51 8.32
C TYR A 814 32.38 8.51 7.98
N TYR A 815 32.92 9.71 7.75
CA TYR A 815 34.32 9.91 7.46
C TYR A 815 35.10 10.10 8.75
N ARG A 816 36.08 9.21 9.00
CA ARG A 816 37.01 9.35 10.11
C ARG A 816 38.35 9.87 9.60
N VAL A 817 38.80 11.02 10.12
CA VAL A 817 40.18 11.46 9.91
C VAL A 817 41.12 10.51 10.65
N ILE A 818 42.03 9.90 9.91
CA ILE A 818 43.07 9.05 10.49
C ILE A 818 44.23 9.93 10.95
N PRO A 819 44.60 9.94 12.25
CA PRO A 819 45.73 10.71 12.75
C PRO A 819 47.11 10.16 12.33
N SER A 820 47.13 8.96 11.72
CA SER A 820 48.34 8.37 11.16
C SER A 820 48.71 9.00 9.82
N ASN A 821 50.01 9.29 9.65
CA ASN A 821 50.59 9.74 8.38
C ASN A 821 50.90 8.60 7.38
N LEU A 822 50.38 7.40 7.66
CA LEU A 822 50.59 6.19 6.89
C LEU A 822 49.26 5.49 6.62
N ALA A 823 48.88 5.42 5.35
CA ALA A 823 47.85 4.51 4.87
C ALA A 823 48.45 3.11 4.73
N GLN A 824 47.87 2.11 5.40
CA GLN A 824 48.34 0.73 5.36
C GLN A 824 47.17 -0.25 5.46
N VAL A 825 47.29 -1.38 4.76
CA VAL A 825 46.37 -2.51 4.87
C VAL A 825 46.86 -3.53 5.91
N GLN A 826 45.92 -4.16 6.61
CA GLN A 826 46.21 -5.13 7.68
C GLN A 826 46.34 -6.57 7.17
N HIS A 827 45.77 -6.89 6.00
CA HIS A 827 45.75 -8.25 5.47
C HIS A 827 46.66 -8.42 4.23
N PRO A 828 47.31 -9.58 4.06
CA PRO A 828 48.22 -9.85 2.94
C PRO A 828 47.51 -9.96 1.58
N ASP A 829 46.19 -10.12 1.56
CA ASP A 829 45.32 -10.14 0.38
C ASP A 829 44.69 -8.78 0.06
N SER A 830 45.04 -7.74 0.81
CA SER A 830 44.52 -6.40 0.63
C SER A 830 45.40 -5.51 -0.24
N ILE A 831 44.77 -4.57 -0.94
CA ILE A 831 45.39 -3.59 -1.83
C ILE A 831 44.80 -2.21 -1.52
N LEU A 832 45.65 -1.20 -1.32
CA LEU A 832 45.21 0.19 -1.22
C LEU A 832 44.80 0.70 -2.60
N VAL A 833 43.64 1.34 -2.70
CA VAL A 833 43.16 1.94 -3.94
C VAL A 833 42.73 3.38 -3.70
N SER A 834 42.72 4.19 -4.75
CA SER A 834 42.17 5.54 -4.65
C SER A 834 40.66 5.49 -4.44
N ALA A 835 40.13 6.37 -3.59
CA ALA A 835 38.71 6.70 -3.64
C ALA A 835 38.35 7.31 -5.02
N PRO A 836 37.10 7.15 -5.52
CA PRO A 836 36.67 7.76 -6.78
C PRO A 836 36.75 9.29 -6.79
N GLN A 837 36.68 9.92 -5.60
CA GLN A 837 36.74 11.35 -5.43
C GLN A 837 37.50 11.72 -4.14
N HIS A 838 38.37 12.72 -4.24
CA HIS A 838 39.09 13.34 -3.13
C HIS A 838 38.48 14.70 -2.76
N ILE A 839 38.65 15.10 -1.50
CA ILE A 839 38.13 16.37 -1.01
C ILE A 839 39.22 17.43 -1.19
N ILE A 840 39.05 18.35 -2.14
CA ILE A 840 40.06 19.35 -2.48
C ILE A 840 39.49 20.75 -2.20
N TYR A 841 40.17 21.51 -1.34
CA TYR A 841 39.82 22.88 -0.98
C TYR A 841 40.83 23.87 -1.58
N LEU A 842 40.30 24.97 -2.13
CA LEU A 842 41.10 26.11 -2.56
C LEU A 842 41.34 27.05 -1.38
N MET A 843 42.61 27.33 -1.10
CA MET A 843 43.02 28.29 -0.08
C MET A 843 42.95 29.72 -0.65
N GLY A 844 42.54 30.67 0.20
CA GLY A 844 42.51 32.10 -0.12
C GLY A 844 43.90 32.71 -0.32
N THR A 845 43.94 34.00 -0.70
CA THR A 845 45.14 34.73 -1.14
C THR A 845 46.10 35.16 -0.02
N GLU A 846 45.77 34.99 1.26
CA GLU A 846 46.63 35.43 2.37
C GLU A 846 47.46 34.29 2.95
N ASN A 847 48.73 34.57 3.25
CA ASN A 847 49.78 33.60 3.60
C ASN A 847 49.68 33.06 5.05
N SER A 848 48.51 33.05 5.67
CA SER A 848 48.28 32.43 6.99
C SER A 848 47.37 31.22 6.83
N TYR A 849 47.94 30.03 6.99
CA TYR A 849 47.16 28.85 7.35
C TYR A 849 46.89 28.94 8.85
N ASP A 850 45.72 29.46 9.24
CA ASP A 850 45.15 29.24 10.57
C ASP A 850 44.09 28.15 10.44
N GLU A 851 44.21 27.05 11.20
CA GLU A 851 43.20 25.98 11.22
C GLU A 851 41.81 26.53 11.60
N GLU A 852 41.76 27.65 12.32
CA GLU A 852 40.54 28.35 12.75
C GLU A 852 39.78 29.05 11.61
N ASP A 853 40.45 29.50 10.52
CA ASP A 853 39.81 30.19 9.39
C ASP A 853 38.92 29.27 8.53
N PHE A 854 39.02 27.95 8.75
CA PHE A 854 38.20 26.93 8.10
C PHE A 854 37.21 26.25 9.07
N GLU A 855 37.02 26.79 10.27
CA GLU A 855 35.94 26.44 11.19
C GLU A 855 34.83 27.51 11.14
N GLY A 856 33.75 27.23 10.40
CA GLY A 856 32.61 28.13 10.28
C GLY A 856 31.55 27.65 9.30
N ILE A 857 30.30 28.11 9.48
CA ILE A 857 29.06 27.61 8.85
C ILE A 857 29.06 27.71 7.29
N GLY A 858 30.01 28.42 6.67
CA GLY A 858 30.20 28.49 5.21
C GLY A 858 31.32 27.61 4.63
N TYR A 859 32.29 27.19 5.45
CA TYR A 859 33.37 26.25 5.09
C TYR A 859 33.09 24.83 5.56
N MET A 860 32.21 24.69 6.57
CA MET A 860 31.34 23.53 6.77
C MET A 860 30.26 23.53 5.67
N ARG A 861 30.56 22.98 4.50
CA ARG A 861 29.46 22.48 3.67
C ARG A 861 28.79 21.38 4.48
N ILE A 862 27.57 21.64 4.94
CA ILE A 862 26.70 20.68 5.60
C ILE A 862 26.40 19.55 4.60
N PHE A 863 27.30 18.58 4.55
CA PHE A 863 26.96 17.21 4.21
C PHE A 863 26.94 16.47 5.54
N ASN A 864 25.79 16.51 6.21
CA ASN A 864 25.27 15.61 7.25
C ASN A 864 26.15 14.95 8.34
N GLU A 865 27.44 15.23 8.51
CA GLU A 865 28.30 14.19 9.12
C GLU A 865 29.15 14.58 10.33
N ASP A 866 29.23 15.86 10.74
CA ASP A 866 30.22 16.26 11.75
C ASP A 866 29.69 16.64 13.15
N PHE A 867 28.37 16.71 13.40
CA PHE A 867 27.84 16.93 14.77
C PHE A 867 26.53 16.18 15.06
N VAL A 868 26.53 15.38 16.14
CA VAL A 868 25.31 15.01 16.88
C VAL A 868 25.17 16.03 18.00
N VAL A 869 24.22 16.96 17.88
CA VAL A 869 23.73 17.71 19.03
C VAL A 869 22.63 16.87 19.65
N SER A 870 22.92 16.28 20.82
CA SER A 870 21.95 15.54 21.64
C SER A 870 20.88 16.46 22.24
#